data_AF-A0AA88X9V4-F1
#
_entry.id   AF-A0AA88X9V4-F1
#
_cell.length_a   1.000
_cell.length_b   1.000
_cell.length_c   1.000
_cell.angle_alpha   90.00
_cell.angle_beta   90.00
_cell.angle_gamma   90.00
#
_symmetry.space_group_name_H-M   'P 1'
#
loop_
_entity.id
_entity.type
_entity.pdbx_description
1 polymer ?
#
loop_
_entity_poly.entity_id
_entity_poly.type
_entity_poly.pdbx_seq_one_letter_code
_entity_poly.pdbx_strand_id
1 'polypeptide(L)'
;MWRRAISLIPCRHFSTQPEISTLYSFLQPSIFALKRPQPESQSTDPSKPQQLTPQTLTPDRQTLLESTLRTSLTTNNTDEAWKSFKTLTSCSSFPIANTGAPAFALVKLMFKNRYFVPFSVWGNVLVDISRKNGSFAAFLRVFSENCKVVMDEKLDFMKPDLAACNAALQGCCRDIESVTEAEIVVETMSVLGIRPDESSFGCLAYLYALKGLEEKITELEGLMKGFGLSDRTTFVCNLISGYVKSGSLESVSGSILRNLGEGDGQQSNFGQETYSEVVKGFLQNGNIKDLANLIIEAQKLELPSLMVDKSLGYGIINACVSLGLLDKAHSILDEMNAQGGFIGLGVYVSILKAYCKEQRTAEAAQMVTEIGSSGLQLDVSSYDSLIEASMSSQDFQSAFSLFRDMREARVPELMGSYLTIMTGLTENHRPELMAAFLDEVVEDPRIQVSTHDWNSIIHAFCKAGRLEDARRTFRRMTFLQFEPNEQTYLSLINGYATAEKYFSVLMLWNEVKRRVSADGDKKFKLDHSLVDAFLYALVKGGFFDAVMHVVEKSQEMRIFVDKWRYKQAFMENHKKLRVSKLRKRNTRKMEALIAFKNWAGFGCGHPAFARYIKCSSGDLQFSTGTGVYIVSSIDYSSNSLVVSDPFMSTCASMQNSGNFRLDRASPFSLAAEDMFVLLGCSTTSPLFDQNEDLCDTGSGLRVCRGLYSCKGVTGIGLEPNAPVSTCCVYYPPIALGPNYGLDLPKLQCSSYTSLYGFGGDEGDPMKWQFGISLQYNDSYNTESCKNCEASGGLCGFAGLDQSFACICRNGLNTTTNCYGRGYAWSGTWNPYIQTKITAAGT
;
A
#
# COMPACT_ATOMS: atom_id res chain seq x y z
N MET A 1 -61.65 88.64 13.32
CA MET A 1 -60.70 89.22 12.34
C MET A 1 -60.10 88.07 11.54
N TRP A 2 -60.29 88.10 10.22
CA TRP A 2 -59.39 87.63 9.12
C TRP A 2 -58.72 86.24 9.23
N ARG A 3 -58.58 85.41 8.18
CA ARG A 3 -59.19 85.16 6.85
C ARG A 3 -58.27 84.08 6.22
N ARG A 4 -58.85 83.07 5.55
CA ARG A 4 -58.28 82.29 4.40
C ARG A 4 -57.06 81.38 4.69
N ALA A 5 -56.82 80.25 4.02
CA ALA A 5 -57.32 79.68 2.77
C ALA A 5 -57.22 78.14 2.80
N ILE A 6 -58.17 77.46 2.16
CA ILE A 6 -58.04 76.08 1.68
C ILE A 6 -58.06 76.16 0.15
N SER A 7 -57.05 75.59 -0.51
CA SER A 7 -57.05 75.39 -1.96
C SER A 7 -56.46 74.01 -2.29
N LEU A 8 -57.35 73.17 -2.81
CA LEU A 8 -57.18 72.30 -3.99
C LEU A 8 -56.24 71.07 -3.92
N ILE A 9 -56.94 69.93 -3.95
CA ILE A 9 -56.60 68.58 -4.39
C ILE A 9 -56.13 68.54 -5.87
N PRO A 10 -55.48 67.45 -6.32
CA PRO A 10 -55.97 66.76 -7.52
C PRO A 10 -56.32 65.27 -7.29
N CYS A 11 -57.52 64.91 -7.77
CA CYS A 11 -58.12 63.59 -8.04
C CYS A 11 -57.33 62.87 -9.17
N ARG A 12 -57.42 61.57 -9.52
CA ARG A 12 -58.27 60.37 -9.27
C ARG A 12 -57.50 59.19 -9.94
N HIS A 13 -57.69 57.90 -9.60
CA HIS A 13 -58.75 57.07 -10.18
C HIS A 13 -58.98 55.79 -9.35
N PHE A 14 -60.26 55.49 -9.10
CA PHE A 14 -60.75 54.13 -8.85
C PHE A 14 -60.49 53.28 -10.10
N SER A 15 -59.87 52.11 -9.91
CA SER A 15 -59.93 51.00 -10.88
C SER A 15 -60.45 49.77 -10.16
N THR A 16 -61.52 49.23 -10.73
CA THR A 16 -62.32 48.08 -10.33
C THR A 16 -61.58 46.76 -10.60
N GLN A 17 -61.36 45.90 -9.58
CA GLN A 17 -61.40 44.43 -9.63
C GLN A 17 -61.07 43.80 -8.25
N PRO A 18 -61.46 42.54 -8.00
CA PRO A 18 -62.40 42.13 -6.95
C PRO A 18 -61.79 42.12 -5.54
N GLU A 19 -62.66 42.41 -4.56
CA GLU A 19 -62.37 42.26 -3.14
C GLU A 19 -61.93 40.83 -2.82
N ILE A 20 -60.68 40.66 -2.43
CA ILE A 20 -60.20 39.46 -1.74
C ILE A 20 -60.83 39.51 -0.35
N SER A 21 -61.92 38.76 -0.16
CA SER A 21 -62.50 38.57 1.16
C SER A 21 -61.77 37.46 1.90
N THR A 22 -61.41 37.81 3.13
CA THR A 22 -61.13 36.99 4.33
C THR A 22 -59.75 36.35 4.51
N LEU A 23 -59.25 36.55 5.74
CA LEU A 23 -57.99 36.14 6.37
C LEU A 23 -56.69 36.89 6.02
N TYR A 24 -56.22 36.98 4.77
CA TYR A 24 -54.86 37.52 4.49
C TYR A 24 -54.78 38.96 3.96
N SER A 25 -55.80 39.78 4.21
CA SER A 25 -55.83 41.18 3.71
C SER A 25 -54.63 42.02 4.15
N PHE A 26 -53.90 41.61 5.20
CA PHE A 26 -52.68 42.26 5.68
C PHE A 26 -51.41 41.92 4.89
N LEU A 27 -51.39 40.84 4.10
CA LEU A 27 -50.24 40.42 3.29
C LEU A 27 -50.15 41.10 1.90
N GLN A 28 -50.85 42.21 1.67
CA GLN A 28 -50.88 42.83 0.34
C GLN A 28 -49.49 43.29 -0.13
N PRO A 29 -49.08 43.03 -1.39
CA PRO A 29 -47.78 43.44 -1.94
C PRO A 29 -47.49 44.95 -1.81
N SER A 30 -48.53 45.78 -1.80
CA SER A 30 -48.47 47.24 -1.62
C SER A 30 -47.97 47.67 -0.24
N ILE A 31 -48.16 46.86 0.81
CA ILE A 31 -47.71 47.14 2.18
C ILE A 31 -46.19 46.93 2.32
N PHE A 32 -45.59 46.08 1.49
CA PHE A 32 -44.16 45.72 1.52
C PHE A 32 -43.27 46.49 0.53
N ALA A 33 -43.81 47.51 -0.16
CA ALA A 33 -43.04 48.32 -1.11
C ALA A 33 -42.13 49.35 -0.38
N LEU A 34 -40.82 49.09 -0.35
CA LEU A 34 -39.82 50.00 0.24
C LEU A 34 -39.54 51.24 -0.64
N LYS A 35 -39.53 52.43 -0.02
CA LYS A 35 -38.91 53.66 -0.55
C LYS A 35 -37.41 53.44 -0.76
N ARG A 36 -36.89 53.77 -1.95
CA ARG A 36 -35.45 53.74 -2.27
C ARG A 36 -34.66 54.76 -1.43
N PRO A 37 -33.57 54.37 -0.75
CA PRO A 37 -32.56 55.31 -0.25
C PRO A 37 -31.60 55.72 -1.39
N GLN A 38 -31.19 56.99 -1.39
CA GLN A 38 -30.12 57.52 -2.25
C GLN A 38 -28.73 57.05 -1.76
N PRO A 39 -27.72 57.03 -2.65
CA PRO A 39 -26.40 56.48 -2.34
C PRO A 39 -25.50 57.53 -1.66
N GLU A 40 -24.95 57.19 -0.50
CA GLU A 40 -23.78 57.87 0.08
C GLU A 40 -22.53 56.99 0.01
N SER A 41 -21.41 57.70 -0.02
CA SER A 41 -20.13 57.41 -0.66
C SER A 41 -19.22 56.40 0.05
N GLN A 42 -18.36 55.80 -0.79
CA GLN A 42 -17.23 54.93 -0.49
C GLN A 42 -16.22 55.52 0.51
N SER A 43 -15.69 54.68 1.41
CA SER A 43 -14.28 54.73 1.80
C SER A 43 -13.71 53.35 2.17
N THR A 44 -12.70 52.97 1.37
CA THR A 44 -11.48 52.18 1.65
C THR A 44 -11.52 50.73 2.19
N ASP A 45 -11.32 49.81 1.24
CA ASP A 45 -10.49 48.58 1.15
C ASP A 45 -10.27 47.59 2.33
N PRO A 46 -10.20 46.27 2.03
CA PRO A 46 -10.29 45.18 2.99
C PRO A 46 -8.92 44.61 3.40
N SER A 47 -8.77 44.26 4.68
CA SER A 47 -7.81 43.24 5.10
C SER A 47 -8.55 42.01 5.63
N LYS A 48 -8.13 40.85 5.13
CA LYS A 48 -8.71 39.49 5.28
C LYS A 48 -9.18 39.17 6.72
N PRO A 49 -10.35 38.51 6.91
CA PRO A 49 -10.65 37.86 8.17
C PRO A 49 -9.77 36.62 8.32
N GLN A 50 -8.97 36.59 9.38
CA GLN A 50 -8.24 35.41 9.84
C GLN A 50 -9.24 34.31 10.21
N GLN A 51 -9.07 33.12 9.63
CA GLN A 51 -9.73 31.90 10.08
C GLN A 51 -9.31 31.60 11.53
N LEU A 52 -10.23 31.80 12.48
CA LEU A 52 -10.08 31.29 13.84
C LEU A 52 -10.50 29.82 13.86
N THR A 53 -9.55 28.94 14.14
CA THR A 53 -9.75 27.54 14.51
C THR A 53 -10.67 27.42 15.74
N PRO A 54 -11.66 26.51 15.76
CA PRO A 54 -12.55 26.36 16.91
C PRO A 54 -11.80 25.72 18.10
N GLN A 55 -11.83 26.39 19.26
CA GLN A 55 -11.27 25.89 20.52
C GLN A 55 -12.28 24.94 21.19
N THR A 56 -11.90 23.68 21.39
CA THR A 56 -12.66 22.67 22.13
C THR A 56 -12.48 22.84 23.65
N LEU A 57 -13.58 22.95 24.40
CA LEU A 57 -13.59 23.01 25.87
C LEU A 57 -13.32 21.64 26.50
N THR A 58 -12.64 21.60 27.65
CA THR A 58 -12.45 20.39 28.46
C THR A 58 -13.73 20.00 29.22
N PRO A 59 -14.00 18.70 29.47
CA PRO A 59 -15.24 18.24 30.12
C PRO A 59 -15.51 18.86 31.51
N ASP A 60 -14.45 19.07 32.31
CA ASP A 60 -14.55 19.67 33.65
C ASP A 60 -14.95 21.15 33.63
N ARG A 61 -14.53 21.88 32.59
CA ARG A 61 -14.93 23.28 32.40
C ARG A 61 -16.37 23.39 31.95
N GLN A 62 -16.87 22.41 31.21
CA GLN A 62 -18.25 22.38 30.74
C GLN A 62 -19.23 22.15 31.91
N THR A 63 -18.96 21.18 32.78
CA THR A 63 -19.79 20.89 33.96
C THR A 63 -19.81 22.05 34.96
N LEU A 64 -18.68 22.75 35.11
CA LEU A 64 -18.61 23.98 35.91
C LEU A 64 -19.49 25.10 35.32
N LEU A 65 -19.44 25.33 34.01
CA LEU A 65 -20.27 26.34 33.34
C LEU A 65 -21.77 26.01 33.43
N GLU A 66 -22.15 24.73 33.32
CA GLU A 66 -23.55 24.29 33.46
C GLU A 66 -24.09 24.44 34.90
N SER A 67 -23.27 24.11 35.90
CA SER A 67 -23.63 24.26 37.32
C SER A 67 -23.74 25.74 37.72
N THR A 68 -22.83 26.59 37.24
CA THR A 68 -22.90 28.05 37.41
C THR A 68 -24.17 28.60 36.76
N LEU A 69 -24.50 28.19 35.52
CA LEU A 69 -25.71 28.63 34.85
C LEU A 69 -27.00 28.25 35.61
N ARG A 70 -27.11 27.01 36.12
CA ARG A 70 -28.26 26.59 36.95
C ARG A 70 -28.37 27.39 38.25
N THR A 71 -27.25 27.64 38.91
CA THR A 71 -27.21 28.39 40.17
C THR A 71 -27.57 29.86 39.95
N SER A 72 -27.02 30.50 38.91
CA SER A 72 -27.33 31.88 38.51
C SER A 72 -28.79 32.07 38.09
N LEU A 73 -29.41 31.06 37.48
CA LEU A 73 -30.86 31.06 37.17
C LEU A 73 -31.73 31.02 38.43
N THR A 74 -31.31 30.28 39.46
CA THR A 74 -32.03 30.22 40.74
C THR A 74 -31.83 31.46 41.62
N THR A 75 -30.68 32.13 41.49
CA THR A 75 -30.34 33.35 42.26
C THR A 75 -30.68 34.65 41.53
N ASN A 76 -31.30 34.56 40.35
CA ASN A 76 -31.70 35.70 39.51
C ASN A 76 -30.52 36.60 39.05
N ASN A 77 -29.30 36.05 39.01
CA ASN A 77 -28.09 36.74 38.55
C ASN A 77 -27.94 36.58 37.02
N THR A 78 -28.54 37.51 36.26
CA THR A 78 -28.66 37.44 34.80
C THR A 78 -27.33 37.59 34.06
N ASP A 79 -26.39 38.39 34.57
CA ASP A 79 -25.10 38.64 33.91
C ASP A 79 -24.20 37.41 33.91
N GLU A 80 -24.17 36.68 35.03
CA GLU A 80 -23.36 35.47 35.19
C GLU A 80 -23.97 34.27 34.48
N ALA A 81 -25.30 34.19 34.46
CA ALA A 81 -26.03 33.23 33.64
C ALA A 81 -25.78 33.46 32.14
N TRP A 82 -25.79 34.71 31.68
CA TRP A 82 -25.55 35.07 30.28
C TRP A 82 -24.09 34.84 29.84
N LYS A 83 -23.11 35.19 30.67
CA LYS A 83 -21.69 34.90 30.39
C LYS A 83 -21.44 33.39 30.25
N SER A 84 -22.03 32.60 31.15
CA SER A 84 -21.93 31.14 31.10
C SER A 84 -22.60 30.57 29.84
N PHE A 85 -23.78 31.08 29.48
CA PHE A 85 -24.52 30.71 28.27
C PHE A 85 -23.75 31.05 26.98
N LYS A 86 -23.21 32.27 26.86
CA LYS A 86 -22.43 32.71 25.69
C LYS A 86 -21.17 31.86 25.50
N THR A 87 -20.50 31.50 26.60
CA THR A 87 -19.27 30.69 26.57
C THR A 87 -19.55 29.24 26.15
N LEU A 88 -20.66 28.66 26.61
CA LEU A 88 -21.10 27.32 26.21
C LEU A 88 -21.52 27.26 24.73
N THR A 89 -22.12 28.34 24.21
CA THR A 89 -22.60 28.41 22.81
C THR A 89 -21.50 28.75 21.81
N SER A 90 -20.50 29.57 22.18
CA SER A 90 -19.40 29.97 21.28
C SER A 90 -18.41 28.86 20.94
N CYS A 91 -18.39 27.75 21.69
CA CYS A 91 -17.39 26.70 21.56
C CYS A 91 -17.89 25.45 20.81
N SER A 92 -19.07 25.48 20.18
CA SER A 92 -19.70 24.31 19.51
C SER A 92 -19.79 23.05 20.39
N SER A 93 -19.63 23.21 21.71
CA SER A 93 -19.59 22.16 22.71
C SER A 93 -20.77 22.35 23.66
N PHE A 94 -21.93 21.88 23.21
CA PHE A 94 -23.03 21.54 24.11
C PHE A 94 -23.36 20.05 23.95
N PRO A 95 -22.55 19.11 24.50
CA PRO A 95 -22.89 17.70 24.49
C PRO A 95 -23.62 17.35 25.80
N ILE A 96 -24.90 17.02 25.64
CA ILE A 96 -25.63 15.99 26.39
C ILE A 96 -25.99 16.32 27.86
N ALA A 97 -27.05 17.12 28.02
CA ALA A 97 -28.14 16.81 28.94
C ALA A 97 -29.38 17.60 28.53
N ASN A 98 -30.25 16.98 27.72
CA ASN A 98 -31.72 16.93 27.80
C ASN A 98 -32.53 18.01 28.58
N THR A 99 -32.09 19.25 28.70
CA THR A 99 -32.85 20.29 29.37
C THR A 99 -32.97 21.49 28.45
N GLY A 100 -33.97 21.47 27.57
CA GLY A 100 -34.43 22.69 26.90
C GLY A 100 -34.96 23.72 27.92
N ALA A 101 -35.55 23.26 29.02
CA ALA A 101 -36.24 24.11 30.00
C ALA A 101 -35.39 25.27 30.59
N PRO A 102 -34.12 25.08 31.01
CA PRO A 102 -33.26 26.17 31.51
C PRO A 102 -32.94 27.24 30.47
N ALA A 103 -32.73 26.86 29.20
CA ALA A 103 -32.44 27.81 28.13
C ALA A 103 -33.67 28.67 27.80
N PHE A 104 -34.87 28.06 27.71
CA PHE A 104 -36.12 28.80 27.56
C PHE A 104 -36.42 29.67 28.79
N ALA A 105 -36.16 29.17 30.00
CA ALA A 105 -36.35 29.92 31.23
C ALA A 105 -35.43 31.15 31.31
N LEU A 106 -34.16 31.01 30.91
CA LEU A 106 -33.20 32.12 30.86
C LEU A 106 -33.70 33.27 29.99
N VAL A 107 -34.13 32.97 28.76
CA VAL A 107 -34.64 34.00 27.84
C VAL A 107 -35.91 34.65 28.38
N LYS A 108 -36.82 33.88 28.99
CA LYS A 108 -38.00 34.45 29.67
C LYS A 108 -37.64 35.36 30.84
N LEU A 109 -36.62 35.00 31.63
CA LEU A 109 -36.08 35.81 32.72
C LEU A 109 -35.45 37.10 32.19
N MET A 110 -34.73 37.04 31.05
CA MET A 110 -34.18 38.22 30.38
C MET A 110 -35.30 39.20 29.98
N PHE A 111 -36.39 38.71 29.37
CA PHE A 111 -37.53 39.55 29.01
C PHE A 111 -38.22 40.14 30.24
N LYS A 112 -38.42 39.35 31.31
CA LYS A 112 -39.02 39.83 32.56
C LYS A 112 -38.19 40.92 33.23
N ASN A 113 -36.87 40.81 33.19
CA ASN A 113 -35.94 41.77 33.78
C ASN A 113 -35.56 42.91 32.81
N ARG A 114 -36.24 43.05 31.67
CA ARG A 114 -35.98 44.07 30.62
C ARG A 114 -34.55 44.07 30.09
N TYR A 115 -33.90 42.91 30.07
CA TYR A 115 -32.58 42.72 29.49
C TYR A 115 -32.71 42.24 28.04
N PHE A 116 -32.60 43.17 27.10
CA PHE A 116 -32.86 42.95 25.68
C PHE A 116 -31.56 42.73 24.90
N VAL A 117 -31.50 41.60 24.18
CA VAL A 117 -30.33 41.18 23.40
C VAL A 117 -30.78 40.84 21.98
N PRO A 118 -29.97 41.10 20.94
CA PRO A 118 -30.33 40.77 19.56
C PRO A 118 -30.76 39.31 19.38
N PHE A 119 -31.78 39.11 18.55
CA PHE A 119 -32.38 37.79 18.32
C PHE A 119 -31.34 36.75 17.87
N SER A 120 -30.42 37.15 16.99
CA SER A 120 -29.38 36.26 16.43
C SER A 120 -28.48 35.58 17.47
N VAL A 121 -28.37 36.15 18.69
CA VAL A 121 -27.48 35.62 19.74
C VAL A 121 -28.07 34.41 20.47
N TRP A 122 -29.40 34.33 20.56
CA TRP A 122 -30.09 33.28 21.32
C TRP A 122 -31.11 32.50 20.48
N GLY A 123 -31.72 33.13 19.47
CA GLY A 123 -32.81 32.57 18.68
C GLY A 123 -32.41 31.31 17.91
N ASN A 124 -31.32 31.36 17.15
CA ASN A 124 -30.82 30.20 16.39
C ASN A 124 -30.44 29.04 17.31
N VAL A 125 -29.86 29.35 18.47
CA VAL A 125 -29.51 28.35 19.48
C VAL A 125 -30.76 27.64 20.01
N LEU A 126 -31.83 28.39 20.29
CA LEU A 126 -33.09 27.80 20.73
C LEU A 126 -33.77 26.97 19.63
N VAL A 127 -33.69 27.37 18.36
CA VAL A 127 -34.19 26.58 17.22
C VAL A 127 -33.50 25.22 17.18
N ASP A 128 -32.16 25.18 17.27
CA ASP A 128 -31.40 23.94 17.23
C ASP A 128 -31.66 23.03 18.44
N ILE A 129 -31.81 23.62 19.63
CA ILE A 129 -32.21 22.90 20.85
C ILE A 129 -33.62 22.31 20.68
N SER A 130 -34.56 23.08 20.12
CA SER A 130 -35.93 22.62 19.89
C SER A 130 -36.02 21.48 18.91
N ARG A 131 -35.27 21.54 17.79
CA ARG A 131 -35.22 20.45 16.79
C ARG A 131 -34.69 19.15 17.40
N LYS A 132 -33.71 19.21 18.30
CA LYS A 132 -33.13 18.03 18.95
C LYS A 132 -34.02 17.44 20.06
N ASN A 133 -34.69 18.30 20.83
CA ASN A 133 -35.45 17.89 22.02
C ASN A 133 -36.96 17.77 21.79
N GLY A 134 -37.45 17.97 20.57
CA GLY A 134 -38.89 17.97 20.26
C GLY A 134 -39.71 19.03 21.02
N SER A 135 -39.04 20.06 21.58
CA SER A 135 -39.67 21.07 22.45
C SER A 135 -40.08 22.33 21.67
N PHE A 136 -40.55 22.17 20.43
CA PHE A 136 -40.81 23.30 19.54
C PHE A 136 -41.90 24.26 20.04
N ALA A 137 -42.89 23.74 20.76
CA ALA A 137 -43.93 24.55 21.42
C ALA A 137 -43.37 25.50 22.51
N ALA A 138 -42.23 25.16 23.14
CA ALA A 138 -41.57 26.07 24.09
C ALA A 138 -40.86 27.22 23.36
N PHE A 139 -40.23 26.92 22.21
CA PHE A 139 -39.63 27.92 21.34
C PHE A 139 -40.67 28.89 20.79
N LEU A 140 -41.79 28.42 20.24
CA LEU A 140 -42.83 29.31 19.72
C LEU A 140 -43.38 30.26 20.78
N ARG A 141 -43.55 29.81 22.02
CA ARG A 141 -43.97 30.70 23.12
C ARG A 141 -42.95 31.82 23.36
N VAL A 142 -41.66 31.50 23.38
CA VAL A 142 -40.58 32.49 23.56
C VAL A 142 -40.47 33.41 22.33
N PHE A 143 -40.66 32.86 21.12
CA PHE A 143 -40.67 33.61 19.87
C PHE A 143 -41.83 34.61 19.83
N SER A 144 -43.04 34.20 20.18
CA SER A 144 -44.22 35.06 20.26
C SER A 144 -44.08 36.13 21.36
N GLU A 145 -43.49 35.79 22.51
CA GLU A 145 -43.15 36.77 23.55
C GLU A 145 -42.12 37.79 23.05
N ASN A 146 -41.08 37.35 22.33
CA ASN A 146 -40.09 38.24 21.72
C ASN A 146 -40.74 39.20 20.70
N CYS A 147 -41.58 38.69 19.81
CA CYS A 147 -42.26 39.51 18.81
C CYS A 147 -43.17 40.57 19.46
N LYS A 148 -43.87 40.21 20.54
CA LYS A 148 -44.65 41.17 21.34
C LYS A 148 -43.77 42.27 21.94
N VAL A 149 -42.66 41.90 22.57
CA VAL A 149 -41.68 42.85 23.12
C VAL A 149 -41.13 43.78 22.04
N VAL A 150 -40.80 43.25 20.86
CA VAL A 150 -40.32 44.04 19.71
C VAL A 150 -41.35 45.10 19.30
N MET A 151 -42.64 44.74 19.26
CA MET A 151 -43.73 45.65 18.89
C MET A 151 -44.00 46.70 19.99
N ASP A 152 -44.07 46.27 21.24
CA ASP A 152 -44.42 47.13 22.39
C ASP A 152 -43.31 48.14 22.70
N GLU A 153 -42.05 47.69 22.71
CA GLU A 153 -40.88 48.49 23.08
C GLU A 153 -40.14 49.08 21.85
N LYS A 154 -40.60 48.79 20.62
CA LYS A 154 -40.04 49.26 19.33
C LYS A 154 -38.53 48.99 19.18
N LEU A 155 -38.12 47.76 19.46
CA LEU A 155 -36.71 47.35 19.50
C LEU A 155 -36.27 46.66 18.20
N ASP A 156 -35.77 47.43 17.23
CA ASP A 156 -35.38 46.93 15.91
C ASP A 156 -34.30 45.82 15.96
N PHE A 157 -33.35 45.90 16.90
CA PHE A 157 -32.27 44.90 17.02
C PHE A 157 -32.74 43.53 17.53
N MET A 158 -33.93 43.47 18.15
CA MET A 158 -34.54 42.22 18.60
C MET A 158 -35.47 41.60 17.57
N LYS A 159 -35.71 42.28 16.43
CA LYS A 159 -36.55 41.78 15.36
C LYS A 159 -35.99 40.44 14.83
N PRO A 160 -36.81 39.38 14.74
CA PRO A 160 -36.38 38.14 14.12
C PRO A 160 -36.08 38.35 12.63
N ASP A 161 -35.13 37.59 12.11
CA ASP A 161 -34.84 37.57 10.67
C ASP A 161 -35.79 36.60 9.94
N LEU A 162 -35.70 36.58 8.61
CA LEU A 162 -36.50 35.68 7.77
C LEU A 162 -36.23 34.20 8.11
N ALA A 163 -34.98 33.84 8.39
CA ALA A 163 -34.60 32.48 8.76
C ALA A 163 -35.26 32.02 10.06
N ALA A 164 -35.32 32.89 11.06
CA ALA A 164 -36.01 32.64 12.32
C ALA A 164 -37.51 32.46 12.15
N CYS A 165 -38.15 33.28 11.32
CA CYS A 165 -39.57 33.16 11.01
C CYS A 165 -39.86 31.87 10.24
N ASN A 166 -39.01 31.50 9.27
CA ASN A 166 -39.11 30.23 8.56
C ASN A 166 -38.89 29.02 9.48
N ALA A 167 -37.98 29.12 10.44
CA ALA A 167 -37.81 28.07 11.45
C ALA A 167 -39.07 27.93 12.33
N ALA A 168 -39.63 29.05 12.79
CA ALA A 168 -40.89 29.07 13.55
C ALA A 168 -42.04 28.45 12.73
N LEU A 169 -42.21 28.87 11.47
CA LEU A 169 -43.19 28.30 10.55
C LEU A 169 -42.97 26.80 10.32
N GLN A 170 -41.74 26.38 10.07
CA GLN A 170 -41.40 24.97 9.84
C GLN A 170 -41.82 24.11 11.04
N GLY A 171 -41.54 24.54 12.27
CA GLY A 171 -41.95 23.77 13.44
C GLY A 171 -43.44 23.89 13.77
N CYS A 172 -44.11 25.02 13.46
CA CYS A 172 -45.59 25.08 13.48
C CYS A 172 -46.19 24.04 12.52
N CYS A 173 -45.62 23.93 11.32
CA CYS A 173 -46.16 23.13 10.23
C CYS A 173 -45.83 21.63 10.36
N ARG A 174 -44.59 21.28 10.74
CA ARG A 174 -44.10 19.88 10.76
C ARG A 174 -44.11 19.23 12.15
N ASP A 175 -43.81 19.99 13.21
CA ASP A 175 -43.68 19.42 14.57
C ASP A 175 -44.99 19.51 15.36
N ILE A 176 -45.69 20.64 15.28
CA ILE A 176 -46.93 20.89 16.04
C ILE A 176 -48.17 20.63 15.19
N GLU A 177 -48.07 20.84 13.87
CA GLU A 177 -49.15 20.69 12.90
C GLU A 177 -50.39 21.56 13.23
N SER A 178 -50.17 22.77 13.74
CA SER A 178 -51.24 23.72 14.11
C SER A 178 -51.37 24.85 13.10
N VAL A 179 -52.54 24.92 12.48
CA VAL A 179 -52.90 25.97 11.50
C VAL A 179 -52.93 27.35 12.16
N THR A 180 -53.46 27.45 13.38
CA THR A 180 -53.61 28.73 14.07
C THR A 180 -52.26 29.35 14.44
N GLU A 181 -51.32 28.54 14.94
CA GLU A 181 -49.98 29.00 15.29
C GLU A 181 -49.18 29.40 14.05
N ALA A 182 -49.34 28.68 12.93
CA ALA A 182 -48.70 29.04 11.66
C ALA A 182 -49.22 30.38 11.12
N GLU A 183 -50.54 30.61 11.19
CA GLU A 183 -51.18 31.87 10.77
C GLU A 183 -50.75 33.04 11.65
N ILE A 184 -50.63 32.86 12.96
CA ILE A 184 -50.12 33.88 13.90
C ILE A 184 -48.69 34.28 13.53
N VAL A 185 -47.83 33.32 13.18
CA VAL A 185 -46.45 33.62 12.78
C VAL A 185 -46.43 34.43 11.48
N VAL A 186 -47.28 34.12 10.49
CA VAL A 186 -47.38 34.88 9.24
C VAL A 186 -47.95 36.29 9.45
N GLU A 187 -48.97 36.43 10.29
CA GLU A 187 -49.48 37.74 10.71
C GLU A 187 -48.37 38.58 11.37
N THR A 188 -47.60 37.95 12.25
CA THR A 188 -46.47 38.59 12.94
C THR A 188 -45.37 39.00 11.94
N MET A 189 -45.04 38.17 10.95
CA MET A 189 -44.12 38.53 9.88
C MET A 189 -44.60 39.79 9.14
N SER A 190 -45.90 39.89 8.88
CA SER A 190 -46.49 41.06 8.22
C SER A 190 -46.38 42.32 9.06
N VAL A 191 -46.75 42.25 10.35
CA VAL A 191 -46.69 43.40 11.27
C VAL A 191 -45.25 43.88 11.47
N LEU A 192 -44.30 42.95 11.52
CA LEU A 192 -42.88 43.28 11.62
C LEU A 192 -42.28 43.75 10.28
N GLY A 193 -42.99 43.66 9.16
CA GLY A 193 -42.47 44.01 7.83
C GLY A 193 -41.38 43.05 7.34
N ILE A 194 -41.51 41.76 7.63
CA ILE A 194 -40.65 40.68 7.14
C ILE A 194 -41.36 40.04 5.95
N ARG A 195 -40.74 40.12 4.76
CA ARG A 195 -41.33 39.58 3.53
C ARG A 195 -41.18 38.05 3.49
N PRO A 196 -42.28 37.28 3.34
CA PRO A 196 -42.21 35.82 3.17
C PRO A 196 -41.48 35.42 1.88
N ASP A 197 -40.80 34.28 1.92
CA ASP A 197 -40.12 33.68 0.78
C ASP A 197 -40.76 32.34 0.38
N GLU A 198 -40.20 31.69 -0.64
CA GLU A 198 -40.66 30.39 -1.16
C GLU A 198 -40.69 29.30 -0.07
N SER A 199 -39.77 29.36 0.90
CA SER A 199 -39.76 28.44 2.04
C SER A 199 -40.90 28.71 3.01
N SER A 200 -41.26 29.97 3.26
CA SER A 200 -42.43 30.35 4.06
C SER A 200 -43.71 29.78 3.43
N PHE A 201 -43.90 30.02 2.13
CA PHE A 201 -45.06 29.50 1.38
C PHE A 201 -45.06 27.97 1.30
N GLY A 202 -43.90 27.34 1.13
CA GLY A 202 -43.77 25.88 1.15
C GLY A 202 -44.18 25.25 2.48
N CYS A 203 -43.76 25.83 3.63
CA CYS A 203 -44.15 25.31 4.95
C CYS A 203 -45.68 25.35 5.15
N LEU A 204 -46.32 26.44 4.75
CA LEU A 204 -47.78 26.57 4.82
C LEU A 204 -48.49 25.60 3.87
N ALA A 205 -47.97 25.43 2.65
CA ALA A 205 -48.50 24.48 1.68
C ALA A 205 -48.50 23.05 2.24
N TYR A 206 -47.41 22.64 2.89
CA TYR A 206 -47.33 21.35 3.61
C TYR A 206 -48.45 21.20 4.64
N LEU A 207 -48.63 22.21 5.51
CA LEU A 207 -49.60 22.14 6.59
C LEU A 207 -51.05 22.12 6.07
N TYR A 208 -51.36 22.93 5.07
CA TYR A 208 -52.71 22.97 4.50
C TYR A 208 -53.03 21.69 3.73
N ALA A 209 -52.08 21.12 2.99
CA ALA A 209 -52.25 19.81 2.36
C ALA A 209 -52.40 18.69 3.40
N LEU A 210 -51.65 18.75 4.50
CA LEU A 210 -51.77 17.81 5.61
C LEU A 210 -53.17 17.84 6.26
N LYS A 211 -53.78 19.02 6.37
CA LYS A 211 -55.13 19.20 6.94
C LYS A 211 -56.27 19.12 5.92
N GLY A 212 -55.97 18.97 4.62
CA GLY A 212 -56.98 18.90 3.55
C GLY A 212 -57.70 20.22 3.26
N LEU A 213 -57.05 21.37 3.49
CA LEU A 213 -57.64 22.71 3.32
C LEU A 213 -57.40 23.26 1.90
N GLU A 214 -58.03 22.65 0.89
CA GLU A 214 -57.87 22.99 -0.54
C GLU A 214 -58.07 24.48 -0.87
N GLU A 215 -59.12 25.11 -0.30
CA GLU A 215 -59.41 26.54 -0.53
C GLU A 215 -58.22 27.44 -0.12
N LYS A 216 -57.62 27.16 1.05
CA LYS A 216 -56.45 27.91 1.54
C LYS A 216 -55.21 27.70 0.67
N ILE A 217 -55.06 26.52 0.04
CA ILE A 217 -53.96 26.24 -0.87
C ILE A 217 -54.11 27.10 -2.14
N THR A 218 -55.32 27.22 -2.69
CA THR A 218 -55.58 28.07 -3.88
C THR A 218 -55.35 29.56 -3.58
N GLU A 219 -55.74 30.02 -2.40
CA GLU A 219 -55.45 31.38 -1.95
C GLU A 219 -53.95 31.62 -1.80
N LEU A 220 -53.23 30.66 -1.21
CA LEU A 220 -51.79 30.71 -1.02
C LEU A 220 -51.03 30.76 -2.36
N GLU A 221 -51.48 30.03 -3.38
CA GLU A 221 -50.94 30.13 -4.75
C GLU A 221 -51.17 31.51 -5.36
N GLY A 222 -52.34 32.12 -5.12
CA GLY A 222 -52.64 33.49 -5.56
C GLY A 222 -51.74 34.54 -4.91
N LEU A 223 -51.50 34.40 -3.60
CA LEU A 223 -50.57 35.25 -2.85
C LEU A 223 -49.14 35.10 -3.37
N MET A 224 -48.66 33.88 -3.56
CA MET A 224 -47.30 33.62 -4.07
C MET A 224 -47.05 34.31 -5.42
N LYS A 225 -48.03 34.25 -6.34
CA LYS A 225 -48.00 35.00 -7.61
C LYS A 225 -47.99 36.51 -7.38
N GLY A 226 -48.80 37.02 -6.45
CA GLY A 226 -48.85 38.44 -6.09
C GLY A 226 -47.53 38.98 -5.52
N PHE A 227 -46.74 38.14 -4.84
CA PHE A 227 -45.40 38.47 -4.36
C PHE A 227 -44.31 38.36 -5.44
N GLY A 228 -44.64 37.92 -6.65
CA GLY A 228 -43.69 37.76 -7.75
C GLY A 228 -42.68 36.62 -7.53
N LEU A 229 -43.04 35.60 -6.75
CA LEU A 229 -42.22 34.40 -6.56
C LEU A 229 -42.45 33.44 -7.73
N SER A 230 -41.42 33.20 -8.52
CA SER A 230 -41.49 32.43 -9.76
C SER A 230 -41.15 30.95 -9.60
N ASP A 231 -40.33 30.57 -8.60
CA ASP A 231 -40.00 29.16 -8.39
C ASP A 231 -41.11 28.46 -7.58
N ARG A 232 -41.88 27.62 -8.28
CA ARG A 232 -42.97 26.83 -7.68
C ARG A 232 -42.47 25.48 -7.15
N THR A 233 -41.21 25.10 -7.38
CA THR A 233 -40.70 23.76 -7.09
C THR A 233 -40.73 23.46 -5.60
N THR A 234 -40.20 24.37 -4.77
CA THR A 234 -40.22 24.23 -3.30
C THR A 234 -41.64 24.17 -2.74
N PHE A 235 -42.55 24.95 -3.31
CA PHE A 235 -43.97 24.95 -2.94
C PHE A 235 -44.63 23.60 -3.25
N VAL A 236 -44.49 23.10 -4.48
CA VAL A 236 -45.08 21.83 -4.93
C VAL A 236 -44.47 20.63 -4.18
N CYS A 237 -43.16 20.61 -3.92
CA CYS A 237 -42.53 19.54 -3.14
C CYS A 237 -43.09 19.44 -1.71
N ASN A 238 -43.26 20.58 -1.02
CA ASN A 238 -43.85 20.59 0.31
C ASN A 238 -45.35 20.25 0.30
N LEU A 239 -46.07 20.68 -0.73
CA LEU A 239 -47.47 20.34 -0.96
C LEU A 239 -47.66 18.81 -1.11
N ILE A 240 -46.86 18.18 -1.97
CA ILE A 240 -46.82 16.72 -2.17
C ILE A 240 -46.54 16.02 -0.84
N SER A 241 -45.52 16.48 -0.09
CA SER A 241 -45.17 15.93 1.22
C SER A 241 -46.34 15.98 2.22
N GLY A 242 -47.10 17.07 2.22
CA GLY A 242 -48.30 17.23 3.05
C GLY A 242 -49.43 16.28 2.65
N TYR A 243 -49.73 16.16 1.35
CA TYR A 243 -50.76 15.26 0.83
C TYR A 243 -50.42 13.78 1.04
N VAL A 244 -49.14 13.40 0.89
CA VAL A 244 -48.66 12.05 1.21
C VAL A 244 -48.94 11.70 2.66
N LYS A 245 -48.65 12.62 3.59
CA LYS A 245 -48.87 12.38 5.02
C LYS A 245 -50.36 12.40 5.42
N SER A 246 -51.22 13.14 4.71
CA SER A 246 -52.67 13.06 4.90
C SER A 246 -53.31 11.83 4.25
N GLY A 247 -52.58 11.10 3.40
CA GLY A 247 -53.08 9.94 2.67
C GLY A 247 -53.91 10.30 1.42
N SER A 248 -53.94 11.58 1.03
CA SER A 248 -54.72 12.07 -0.12
C SER A 248 -53.98 11.85 -1.44
N LEU A 249 -53.89 10.59 -1.88
CA LEU A 249 -53.09 10.18 -3.05
C LEU A 249 -53.58 10.81 -4.37
N GLU A 250 -54.89 11.01 -4.54
CA GLU A 250 -55.46 11.70 -5.71
C GLU A 250 -54.92 13.13 -5.86
N SER A 251 -54.85 13.88 -4.75
CA SER A 251 -54.29 15.22 -4.73
C SER A 251 -52.78 15.24 -5.00
N VAL A 252 -52.05 14.17 -4.62
CA VAL A 252 -50.63 14.00 -4.99
C VAL A 252 -50.49 13.85 -6.50
N SER A 253 -51.26 12.92 -7.10
CA SER A 253 -51.25 12.70 -8.55
C SER A 253 -51.62 13.96 -9.31
N GLY A 254 -52.70 14.64 -8.91
CA GLY A 254 -53.13 15.90 -9.53
C GLY A 254 -52.08 17.01 -9.42
N SER A 255 -51.41 17.15 -8.28
CA SER A 255 -50.36 18.15 -8.07
C SER A 255 -49.13 17.91 -8.96
N ILE A 256 -48.72 16.64 -9.10
CA ILE A 256 -47.59 16.24 -9.95
C ILE A 256 -47.93 16.49 -11.43
N LEU A 257 -49.10 16.03 -11.89
CA LEU A 257 -49.54 16.20 -13.28
C LEU A 257 -49.74 17.68 -13.65
N ARG A 258 -50.27 18.50 -12.73
CA ARG A 258 -50.40 19.96 -12.92
C ARG A 258 -49.04 20.63 -13.07
N ASN A 259 -48.05 20.24 -12.25
CA ASN A 259 -46.70 20.79 -12.34
C ASN A 259 -46.02 20.42 -13.67
N LEU A 260 -46.25 19.19 -14.16
CA LEU A 260 -45.74 18.75 -15.47
C LEU A 260 -46.43 19.45 -16.64
N GLY A 261 -47.71 19.77 -16.52
CA GLY A 261 -48.51 20.43 -17.57
C GLY A 261 -48.38 21.95 -17.67
N GLU A 262 -48.01 22.65 -16.59
CA GLU A 262 -47.93 24.13 -16.54
C GLU A 262 -46.53 24.70 -16.87
N GLY A 263 -45.56 23.88 -17.30
CA GLY A 263 -44.16 24.28 -17.50
C GLY A 263 -43.87 25.01 -18.82
N ASP A 264 -43.33 26.23 -18.73
CA ASP A 264 -42.91 27.12 -19.83
C ASP A 264 -41.59 26.65 -20.51
N GLY A 265 -41.47 25.35 -20.81
CA GLY A 265 -40.27 24.75 -21.44
C GLY A 265 -39.08 24.52 -20.49
N GLN A 266 -39.14 24.95 -19.22
CA GLN A 266 -38.22 24.54 -18.16
C GLN A 266 -38.94 23.54 -17.24
N GLN A 267 -38.74 22.24 -17.48
CA GLN A 267 -39.26 21.19 -16.61
C GLN A 267 -38.52 21.19 -15.27
N SER A 268 -39.24 21.47 -14.18
CA SER A 268 -38.77 21.33 -12.81
C SER A 268 -38.70 19.85 -12.45
N ASN A 269 -37.51 19.25 -12.45
CA ASN A 269 -37.32 17.89 -11.97
C ASN A 269 -37.43 17.86 -10.44
N PHE A 270 -38.20 16.91 -9.90
CA PHE A 270 -38.28 16.73 -8.46
C PHE A 270 -36.98 16.10 -7.91
N GLY A 271 -36.68 16.38 -6.64
CA GLY A 271 -35.55 15.75 -5.96
C GLY A 271 -35.82 14.29 -5.61
N GLN A 272 -34.76 13.53 -5.35
CA GLN A 272 -34.84 12.14 -4.88
C GLN A 272 -35.67 12.01 -3.58
N GLU A 273 -35.63 13.03 -2.71
CA GLU A 273 -36.41 13.07 -1.47
C GLU A 273 -37.93 13.06 -1.75
N THR A 274 -38.39 13.90 -2.69
CA THR A 274 -39.80 13.98 -3.08
C THR A 274 -40.28 12.66 -3.70
N TYR A 275 -39.49 12.06 -4.60
CA TYR A 275 -39.83 10.74 -5.15
C TYR A 275 -39.90 9.67 -4.06
N SER A 276 -38.99 9.70 -3.08
CA SER A 276 -38.99 8.75 -1.95
C SER A 276 -40.22 8.90 -1.06
N GLU A 277 -40.71 10.13 -0.84
CA GLU A 277 -41.94 10.39 -0.10
C GLU A 277 -43.17 9.88 -0.85
N VAL A 278 -43.29 10.18 -2.15
CA VAL A 278 -44.37 9.68 -3.01
C VAL A 278 -44.41 8.15 -2.98
N VAL A 279 -43.26 7.50 -3.21
CA VAL A 279 -43.14 6.03 -3.16
C VAL A 279 -43.60 5.48 -1.81
N LYS A 280 -43.14 6.05 -0.69
CA LYS A 280 -43.57 5.61 0.64
C LYS A 280 -45.08 5.78 0.83
N GLY A 281 -45.66 6.90 0.41
CA GLY A 281 -47.09 7.17 0.53
C GLY A 281 -47.96 6.17 -0.22
N PHE A 282 -47.69 5.98 -1.51
CA PHE A 282 -48.46 5.05 -2.34
C PHE A 282 -48.28 3.58 -1.90
N LEU A 283 -47.06 3.19 -1.52
CA LEU A 283 -46.76 1.80 -1.14
C LEU A 283 -47.22 1.43 0.28
N GLN A 284 -47.35 2.38 1.21
CA GLN A 284 -47.93 2.14 2.54
C GLN A 284 -49.45 1.86 2.44
N ASN A 285 -50.12 2.47 1.46
CA ASN A 285 -51.55 2.27 1.22
C ASN A 285 -51.85 1.06 0.31
N GLY A 286 -50.82 0.39 -0.24
CA GLY A 286 -50.99 -0.76 -1.13
C GLY A 286 -51.36 -0.41 -2.58
N ASN A 287 -51.30 0.86 -2.95
CA ASN A 287 -51.82 1.37 -4.22
C ASN A 287 -50.76 1.38 -5.32
N ILE A 288 -50.23 0.20 -5.66
CA ILE A 288 -49.27 0.04 -6.77
C ILE A 288 -49.92 0.44 -8.11
N LYS A 289 -51.23 0.17 -8.28
CA LYS A 289 -51.99 0.49 -9.49
C LYS A 289 -52.09 1.99 -9.73
N ASP A 290 -52.39 2.76 -8.69
CA ASP A 290 -52.52 4.21 -8.79
C ASP A 290 -51.16 4.86 -9.06
N LEU A 291 -50.08 4.30 -8.50
CA LEU A 291 -48.72 4.74 -8.77
C LEU A 291 -48.29 4.44 -10.22
N ALA A 292 -48.65 3.26 -10.75
CA ALA A 292 -48.43 2.92 -12.15
C ALA A 292 -49.23 3.85 -13.10
N ASN A 293 -50.52 4.08 -12.80
CA ASN A 293 -51.37 5.03 -13.53
C ASN A 293 -50.77 6.44 -13.53
N LEU A 294 -50.26 6.92 -12.40
CA LEU A 294 -49.60 8.23 -12.30
C LEU A 294 -48.39 8.32 -13.24
N ILE A 295 -47.55 7.28 -13.29
CA ILE A 295 -46.41 7.25 -14.20
C ILE A 295 -46.88 7.30 -15.66
N ILE A 296 -47.92 6.55 -16.02
CA ILE A 296 -48.46 6.52 -17.38
C ILE A 296 -49.06 7.87 -17.79
N GLU A 297 -49.83 8.52 -16.91
CA GLU A 297 -50.39 9.84 -17.17
C GLU A 297 -49.29 10.91 -17.27
N ALA A 298 -48.24 10.82 -16.45
CA ALA A 298 -47.10 11.71 -16.54
C ALA A 298 -46.34 11.53 -17.87
N GLN A 299 -46.14 10.29 -18.33
CA GLN A 299 -45.50 10.01 -19.62
C GLN A 299 -46.23 10.64 -20.81
N LYS A 300 -47.56 10.75 -20.75
CA LYS A 300 -48.36 11.41 -21.81
C LYS A 300 -48.13 12.92 -21.86
N LEU A 301 -47.79 13.54 -20.73
CA LEU A 301 -47.54 14.98 -20.59
C LEU A 301 -46.06 15.33 -20.83
N GLU A 302 -45.16 14.37 -20.68
CA GLU A 302 -43.73 14.54 -20.93
C GLU A 302 -43.42 14.72 -22.43
N LEU A 303 -42.41 15.56 -22.73
CA LEU A 303 -41.97 15.80 -24.11
C LEU A 303 -41.32 14.53 -24.70
N PRO A 304 -41.55 14.20 -25.99
CA PRO A 304 -40.90 13.06 -26.64
C PRO A 304 -39.37 13.10 -26.67
N SER A 305 -38.76 14.28 -26.49
CA SER A 305 -37.31 14.50 -26.43
C SER A 305 -36.73 14.48 -25.02
N LEU A 306 -37.52 14.12 -24.00
CA LEU A 306 -37.07 14.06 -22.63
C LEU A 306 -36.03 12.93 -22.46
N MET A 307 -34.90 13.26 -21.84
CA MET A 307 -33.93 12.24 -21.43
C MET A 307 -34.56 11.34 -20.37
N VAL A 308 -34.41 10.03 -20.50
CA VAL A 308 -35.09 9.03 -19.65
C VAL A 308 -34.78 9.24 -18.15
N ASP A 309 -33.58 9.72 -17.83
CA ASP A 309 -33.12 10.03 -16.47
C ASP A 309 -33.88 11.19 -15.78
N LYS A 310 -34.62 12.00 -16.56
CA LYS A 310 -35.46 13.11 -16.07
C LYS A 310 -36.94 12.78 -16.06
N SER A 311 -37.34 11.58 -16.48
CA SER A 311 -38.73 11.14 -16.45
C SER A 311 -39.20 10.86 -15.01
N LEU A 312 -40.49 11.09 -14.76
CA LEU A 312 -41.13 10.77 -13.47
C LEU A 312 -40.97 9.27 -13.14
N GLY A 313 -41.15 8.41 -14.15
CA GLY A 313 -41.03 6.95 -14.00
C GLY A 313 -39.63 6.52 -13.55
N TYR A 314 -38.58 7.10 -14.13
CA TYR A 314 -37.20 6.84 -13.68
C TYR A 314 -36.97 7.32 -12.25
N GLY A 315 -37.44 8.52 -11.89
CA GLY A 315 -37.32 9.07 -10.54
C GLY A 315 -37.99 8.20 -9.47
N ILE A 316 -39.22 7.74 -9.73
CA ILE A 316 -40.00 6.87 -8.83
C ILE A 316 -39.32 5.50 -8.68
N ILE A 317 -38.90 4.88 -9.78
CA ILE A 317 -38.26 3.56 -9.72
C ILE A 317 -36.89 3.63 -9.06
N ASN A 318 -36.08 4.66 -9.35
CA ASN A 318 -34.79 4.86 -8.66
C ASN A 318 -34.99 5.16 -7.16
N ALA A 319 -36.08 5.85 -6.79
CA ALA A 319 -36.46 6.00 -5.39
C ALA A 319 -36.81 4.65 -4.74
N CYS A 320 -37.60 3.79 -5.39
CA CYS A 320 -37.86 2.41 -4.92
C CYS A 320 -36.57 1.62 -4.72
N VAL A 321 -35.62 1.70 -5.68
CA VAL A 321 -34.30 1.07 -5.60
C VAL A 321 -33.51 1.62 -4.40
N SER A 322 -33.47 2.94 -4.21
CA SER A 322 -32.76 3.55 -3.08
C SER A 322 -33.36 3.23 -1.71
N LEU A 323 -34.66 2.87 -1.68
CA LEU A 323 -35.36 2.41 -0.48
C LEU A 323 -35.25 0.89 -0.25
N GLY A 324 -34.57 0.15 -1.13
CA GLY A 324 -34.44 -1.31 -1.04
C GLY A 324 -35.74 -2.06 -1.33
N LEU A 325 -36.67 -1.46 -2.06
CA LEU A 325 -38.00 -2.01 -2.37
C LEU A 325 -38.05 -2.60 -3.79
N LEU A 326 -37.11 -3.48 -4.13
CA LEU A 326 -36.99 -4.01 -5.50
C LEU A 326 -38.20 -4.82 -5.96
N ASP A 327 -38.79 -5.64 -5.11
CA ASP A 327 -39.98 -6.43 -5.47
C ASP A 327 -41.15 -5.52 -5.85
N LYS A 328 -41.33 -4.43 -5.10
CA LYS A 328 -42.36 -3.43 -5.38
C LYS A 328 -42.05 -2.65 -6.64
N ALA A 329 -40.78 -2.32 -6.90
CA ALA A 329 -40.35 -1.68 -8.15
C ALA A 329 -40.69 -2.55 -9.36
N HIS A 330 -40.46 -3.87 -9.27
CA HIS A 330 -40.82 -4.83 -10.31
C HIS A 330 -42.33 -4.94 -10.50
N SER A 331 -43.11 -5.03 -9.41
CA SER A 331 -44.57 -5.04 -9.49
C SER A 331 -45.15 -3.77 -10.13
N ILE A 332 -44.52 -2.61 -9.94
CA ILE A 332 -44.91 -1.37 -10.63
C ILE A 332 -44.69 -1.51 -12.13
N LEU A 333 -43.57 -2.10 -12.58
CA LEU A 333 -43.32 -2.34 -14.00
C LEU A 333 -44.34 -3.30 -14.61
N ASP A 334 -44.66 -4.40 -13.92
CA ASP A 334 -45.66 -5.37 -14.38
C ASP A 334 -47.04 -4.72 -14.57
N GLU A 335 -47.44 -3.89 -13.61
CA GLU A 335 -48.71 -3.17 -13.68
C GLU A 335 -48.69 -2.10 -14.78
N MET A 336 -47.58 -1.38 -14.96
CA MET A 336 -47.40 -0.43 -16.07
C MET A 336 -47.52 -1.13 -17.43
N ASN A 337 -46.89 -2.30 -17.59
CA ASN A 337 -46.99 -3.12 -18.79
C ASN A 337 -48.42 -3.62 -19.02
N ALA A 338 -49.10 -4.09 -17.98
CA ALA A 338 -50.49 -4.56 -18.06
C ALA A 338 -51.47 -3.45 -18.48
N GLN A 339 -51.18 -2.20 -18.09
CA GLN A 339 -51.95 -1.01 -18.45
C GLN A 339 -51.57 -0.40 -19.82
N GLY A 340 -50.57 -0.98 -20.52
CA GLY A 340 -50.13 -0.52 -21.83
C GLY A 340 -49.23 0.72 -21.81
N GLY A 341 -48.58 1.00 -20.69
CA GLY A 341 -47.57 2.07 -20.56
C GLY A 341 -46.30 1.75 -21.34
N PHE A 342 -45.59 2.79 -21.81
CA PHE A 342 -44.29 2.62 -22.47
C PHE A 342 -43.17 2.72 -21.43
N ILE A 343 -42.51 1.60 -21.11
CA ILE A 343 -41.37 1.63 -20.20
C ILE A 343 -40.09 1.89 -21.01
N GLY A 344 -39.44 3.03 -20.75
CA GLY A 344 -38.15 3.33 -21.34
C GLY A 344 -37.04 2.41 -20.80
N LEU A 345 -36.07 2.09 -21.65
CA LEU A 345 -34.93 1.21 -21.31
C LEU A 345 -34.21 1.60 -20.01
N GLY A 346 -34.07 2.91 -19.73
CA GLY A 346 -33.40 3.41 -18.51
C GLY A 346 -34.06 2.97 -17.20
N VAL A 347 -35.37 2.71 -17.20
CA VAL A 347 -36.12 2.22 -16.03
C VAL A 347 -35.79 0.75 -15.76
N TYR A 348 -35.81 -0.08 -16.80
CA TYR A 348 -35.41 -1.49 -16.74
C TYR A 348 -33.96 -1.64 -16.27
N VAL A 349 -33.04 -0.86 -16.86
CA VAL A 349 -31.61 -0.88 -16.51
C VAL A 349 -31.38 -0.52 -15.03
N SER A 350 -32.19 0.38 -14.47
CA SER A 350 -32.06 0.78 -13.06
C SER A 350 -32.37 -0.35 -12.09
N ILE A 351 -33.47 -1.09 -12.34
CA ILE A 351 -33.83 -2.25 -11.53
C ILE A 351 -32.87 -3.41 -11.77
N LEU A 352 -32.46 -3.62 -13.02
CA LEU A 352 -31.48 -4.64 -13.40
C LEU A 352 -30.16 -4.46 -12.63
N LYS A 353 -29.62 -3.23 -12.63
CA LYS A 353 -28.41 -2.88 -11.84
C LYS A 353 -28.62 -3.08 -10.34
N ALA A 354 -29.83 -2.86 -9.84
CA ALA A 354 -30.14 -3.09 -8.44
C ALA A 354 -30.19 -4.58 -8.09
N TYR A 355 -30.82 -5.42 -8.92
CA TYR A 355 -30.78 -6.87 -8.75
C TYR A 355 -29.35 -7.42 -8.80
N CYS A 356 -28.52 -6.89 -9.70
CA CYS A 356 -27.09 -7.21 -9.76
C CYS A 356 -26.37 -6.89 -8.44
N LYS A 357 -26.63 -5.71 -7.86
CA LYS A 357 -26.03 -5.30 -6.57
C LYS A 357 -26.50 -6.16 -5.40
N GLU A 358 -27.76 -6.58 -5.39
CA GLU A 358 -28.31 -7.47 -4.36
C GLU A 358 -28.03 -8.96 -4.62
N GLN A 359 -27.29 -9.30 -5.69
CA GLN A 359 -26.94 -10.67 -6.10
C GLN A 359 -28.18 -11.56 -6.40
N ARG A 360 -29.27 -10.94 -6.84
CA ARG A 360 -30.52 -11.61 -7.25
C ARG A 360 -30.46 -12.01 -8.74
N THR A 361 -29.63 -13.00 -9.04
CA THR A 361 -29.28 -13.35 -10.43
C THR A 361 -30.43 -13.93 -11.25
N ALA A 362 -31.38 -14.65 -10.61
CA ALA A 362 -32.52 -15.23 -11.30
C ALA A 362 -33.49 -14.15 -11.83
N GLU A 363 -33.80 -13.17 -10.99
CA GLU A 363 -34.65 -12.03 -11.34
C GLU A 363 -33.98 -11.11 -12.35
N ALA A 364 -32.66 -10.90 -12.23
CA ALA A 364 -31.88 -10.19 -13.23
C ALA A 364 -31.95 -10.88 -14.60
N ALA A 365 -31.81 -12.21 -14.66
CA ALA A 365 -31.91 -12.97 -15.89
C ALA A 365 -33.30 -12.90 -16.52
N GLN A 366 -34.36 -13.01 -15.70
CA GLN A 366 -35.74 -12.82 -16.16
C GLN A 366 -35.93 -11.43 -16.80
N MET A 367 -35.42 -10.39 -16.13
CA MET A 367 -35.51 -9.02 -16.64
C MET A 367 -34.78 -8.84 -17.98
N VAL A 368 -33.64 -9.49 -18.19
CA VAL A 368 -32.96 -9.49 -19.50
C VAL A 368 -33.85 -10.09 -20.59
N THR A 369 -34.56 -11.18 -20.30
CA THR A 369 -35.49 -11.79 -21.26
C THR A 369 -36.72 -10.91 -21.57
N GLU A 370 -37.21 -10.16 -20.59
CA GLU A 370 -38.30 -9.20 -20.75
C GLU A 370 -37.88 -7.98 -21.60
N ILE A 371 -36.68 -7.46 -21.37
CA ILE A 371 -36.09 -6.38 -22.19
C ILE A 371 -35.95 -6.85 -23.65
N GLY A 372 -35.44 -8.06 -23.85
CA GLY A 372 -35.28 -8.66 -25.17
C GLY A 372 -36.60 -8.91 -25.90
N SER A 373 -37.63 -9.42 -25.20
CA SER A 373 -38.96 -9.64 -25.80
C SER A 373 -39.69 -8.34 -26.15
N SER A 374 -39.35 -7.25 -25.46
CA SER A 374 -39.82 -5.89 -25.77
C SER A 374 -39.08 -5.23 -26.95
N GLY A 375 -38.12 -5.94 -27.57
CA GLY A 375 -37.32 -5.44 -28.69
C GLY A 375 -36.29 -4.38 -28.32
N LEU A 376 -36.00 -4.21 -27.02
CA LEU A 376 -35.01 -3.27 -26.51
C LEU A 376 -33.63 -3.95 -26.43
N GLN A 377 -32.56 -3.20 -26.72
CA GLN A 377 -31.19 -3.66 -26.59
C GLN A 377 -30.54 -3.10 -25.33
N LEU A 378 -29.90 -3.96 -24.54
CA LEU A 378 -29.09 -3.56 -23.39
C LEU A 378 -27.87 -2.75 -23.84
N ASP A 379 -27.50 -1.76 -23.04
CA ASP A 379 -26.26 -1.01 -23.23
C ASP A 379 -25.05 -1.75 -22.63
N VAL A 380 -23.84 -1.29 -22.98
CA VAL A 380 -22.56 -1.84 -22.48
C VAL A 380 -22.54 -1.87 -20.95
N SER A 381 -22.98 -0.78 -20.31
CA SER A 381 -22.98 -0.64 -18.85
C SER A 381 -23.86 -1.69 -18.16
N SER A 382 -24.98 -2.08 -18.79
CA SER A 382 -25.86 -3.12 -18.26
C SER A 382 -25.23 -4.51 -18.35
N TYR A 383 -24.62 -4.84 -19.49
CA TYR A 383 -23.88 -6.11 -19.64
C TYR A 383 -22.73 -6.21 -18.63
N ASP A 384 -21.94 -5.15 -18.46
CA ASP A 384 -20.84 -5.13 -17.49
C ASP A 384 -21.33 -5.35 -16.07
N SER A 385 -22.42 -4.68 -15.67
CA SER A 385 -23.00 -4.82 -14.33
C SER A 385 -23.54 -6.23 -14.08
N LEU A 386 -24.14 -6.85 -15.10
CA LEU A 386 -24.65 -8.23 -15.02
C LEU A 386 -23.51 -9.25 -14.94
N ILE A 387 -22.46 -9.06 -15.73
CA ILE A 387 -21.28 -9.92 -15.73
C ILE A 387 -20.57 -9.80 -14.37
N GLU A 388 -20.37 -8.60 -13.84
CA GLU A 388 -19.75 -8.38 -12.52
C GLU A 388 -20.55 -9.08 -11.39
N ALA A 389 -21.88 -8.95 -11.40
CA ALA A 389 -22.73 -9.63 -10.43
C ALA A 389 -22.71 -11.16 -10.57
N SER A 390 -22.71 -11.67 -11.81
CA SER A 390 -22.60 -13.11 -12.08
C SER A 390 -21.24 -13.67 -11.62
N MET A 391 -20.15 -12.93 -11.84
CA MET A 391 -18.82 -13.31 -11.37
C MET A 391 -18.71 -13.28 -9.83
N SER A 392 -19.32 -12.29 -9.18
CA SER A 392 -19.35 -12.16 -7.72
C SER A 392 -20.17 -13.27 -7.05
N SER A 393 -21.27 -13.70 -7.69
CA SER A 393 -22.12 -14.80 -7.23
C SER A 393 -21.61 -16.19 -7.65
N GLN A 394 -20.46 -16.27 -8.34
CA GLN A 394 -19.87 -17.49 -8.89
C GLN A 394 -20.76 -18.22 -9.91
N ASP A 395 -21.75 -17.54 -10.50
CA ASP A 395 -22.51 -18.04 -11.64
C ASP A 395 -21.76 -17.78 -12.95
N PHE A 396 -20.67 -18.53 -13.14
CA PHE A 396 -19.79 -18.39 -14.30
C PHE A 396 -20.51 -18.69 -15.62
N GLN A 397 -21.50 -19.58 -15.61
CA GLN A 397 -22.21 -19.98 -16.82
C GLN A 397 -23.05 -18.82 -17.36
N SER A 398 -23.76 -18.12 -16.48
CA SER A 398 -24.51 -16.90 -16.83
C SER A 398 -23.58 -15.79 -17.29
N ALA A 399 -22.42 -15.60 -16.64
CA ALA A 399 -21.42 -14.61 -17.08
C ALA A 399 -20.93 -14.89 -18.51
N PHE A 400 -20.64 -16.15 -18.85
CA PHE A 400 -20.23 -16.53 -20.19
C PHE A 400 -21.33 -16.39 -21.24
N SER A 401 -22.59 -16.74 -20.91
CA SER A 401 -23.71 -16.51 -21.84
C SER A 401 -23.93 -15.04 -22.12
N LEU A 402 -23.90 -14.19 -21.08
CA LEU A 402 -24.03 -12.74 -21.22
C LEU A 402 -22.92 -12.14 -22.11
N PHE A 403 -21.68 -12.60 -21.93
CA PHE A 403 -20.58 -12.16 -22.79
C PHE A 403 -20.75 -12.60 -24.24
N ARG A 404 -21.24 -13.83 -24.48
CA ARG A 404 -21.57 -14.30 -25.84
C ARG A 404 -22.70 -13.47 -26.46
N ASP A 405 -23.75 -13.18 -25.70
CA ASP A 405 -24.86 -12.34 -26.17
C ASP A 405 -24.36 -10.94 -26.56
N MET A 406 -23.44 -10.37 -25.78
CA MET A 406 -22.79 -9.09 -26.09
C MET A 406 -21.96 -9.15 -27.39
N ARG A 407 -21.29 -10.28 -27.64
CA ARG A 407 -20.56 -10.53 -28.90
C ARG A 407 -21.51 -10.64 -30.09
N GLU A 408 -22.61 -11.37 -29.95
CA GLU A 408 -23.65 -11.60 -30.96
C GLU A 408 -24.42 -10.32 -31.29
N ALA A 409 -24.70 -9.49 -30.29
CA ALA A 409 -25.30 -8.16 -30.43
C ALA A 409 -24.37 -7.13 -31.11
N ARG A 410 -23.13 -7.52 -31.47
CA ARG A 410 -22.12 -6.68 -32.12
C ARG A 410 -21.76 -5.41 -31.35
N VAL A 411 -21.79 -5.49 -30.02
CA VAL A 411 -21.32 -4.41 -29.16
C VAL A 411 -19.81 -4.21 -29.39
N PRO A 412 -19.34 -2.97 -29.62
CA PRO A 412 -17.94 -2.71 -29.96
C PRO A 412 -16.99 -2.81 -28.74
N GLU A 413 -17.47 -2.47 -27.56
CA GLU A 413 -16.67 -2.38 -26.33
C GLU A 413 -16.74 -3.69 -25.53
N LEU A 414 -15.89 -4.68 -25.85
CA LEU A 414 -15.85 -5.98 -25.13
C LEU A 414 -14.73 -6.08 -24.09
N MET A 415 -13.76 -5.18 -24.13
CA MET A 415 -12.55 -5.27 -23.29
C MET A 415 -12.82 -5.15 -21.80
N GLY A 416 -13.77 -4.29 -21.40
CA GLY A 416 -14.15 -4.12 -20.00
C GLY A 416 -14.69 -5.41 -19.41
N SER A 417 -15.70 -6.00 -20.05
CA SER A 417 -16.32 -7.25 -19.61
C SER A 417 -15.35 -8.44 -19.66
N TYR A 418 -14.48 -8.52 -20.68
CA TYR A 418 -13.42 -9.53 -20.74
C TYR A 418 -12.51 -9.47 -19.51
N LEU A 419 -12.06 -8.26 -19.13
CA LEU A 419 -11.20 -8.06 -17.95
C LEU A 419 -11.92 -8.43 -16.65
N THR A 420 -13.21 -8.08 -16.52
CA THR A 420 -14.04 -8.44 -15.38
C THR A 420 -14.13 -9.96 -15.21
N ILE A 421 -14.37 -10.70 -16.31
CA ILE A 421 -14.42 -12.17 -16.28
C ILE A 421 -13.06 -12.76 -15.91
N MET A 422 -11.98 -12.31 -16.55
CA MET A 422 -10.62 -12.82 -16.27
C MET A 422 -10.20 -12.57 -14.82
N THR A 423 -10.52 -11.38 -14.27
CA THR A 423 -10.21 -11.02 -12.88
C THR A 423 -11.04 -11.87 -11.92
N GLY A 424 -12.35 -11.96 -12.13
CA GLY A 424 -13.23 -12.75 -11.27
C GLY A 424 -12.89 -14.26 -11.28
N LEU A 425 -12.47 -14.82 -12.41
CA LEU A 425 -12.02 -16.22 -12.46
C LEU A 425 -10.69 -16.46 -11.73
N THR A 426 -9.80 -15.46 -11.76
CA THR A 426 -8.51 -15.49 -11.04
C THR A 426 -8.73 -15.47 -9.53
N GLU A 427 -9.61 -14.57 -9.06
CA GLU A 427 -10.00 -14.43 -7.65
C GLU A 427 -10.70 -15.68 -7.12
N ASN A 428 -11.57 -16.30 -7.92
CA ASN A 428 -12.27 -17.54 -7.57
C ASN A 428 -11.42 -18.81 -7.80
N HIS A 429 -10.16 -18.68 -8.22
CA HIS A 429 -9.20 -19.79 -8.42
C HIS A 429 -9.72 -20.89 -9.37
N ARG A 430 -10.31 -20.51 -10.51
CA ARG A 430 -10.86 -21.44 -11.52
C ARG A 430 -10.05 -21.43 -12.83
N PRO A 431 -8.81 -21.94 -12.86
CA PRO A 431 -7.94 -21.85 -14.03
C PRO A 431 -8.44 -22.65 -15.24
N GLU A 432 -9.27 -23.67 -15.03
CA GLU A 432 -9.86 -24.45 -16.13
C GLU A 432 -10.82 -23.60 -16.97
N LEU A 433 -11.64 -22.80 -16.28
CA LEU A 433 -12.60 -21.89 -16.92
C LEU A 433 -11.87 -20.72 -17.58
N MET A 434 -10.79 -20.22 -16.97
CA MET A 434 -9.96 -19.17 -17.58
C MET A 434 -9.37 -19.63 -18.91
N ALA A 435 -8.83 -20.86 -18.96
CA ALA A 435 -8.24 -21.42 -20.18
C ALA A 435 -9.31 -21.60 -21.28
N ALA A 436 -10.46 -22.17 -20.94
CA ALA A 436 -11.56 -22.36 -21.88
C ALA A 436 -12.10 -21.02 -22.43
N PHE A 437 -12.29 -20.02 -21.55
CA PHE A 437 -12.74 -18.68 -21.94
C PHE A 437 -11.71 -17.99 -22.84
N LEU A 438 -10.42 -18.04 -22.49
CA LEU A 438 -9.37 -17.45 -23.30
C LEU A 438 -9.29 -18.07 -24.70
N ASP A 439 -9.42 -19.40 -24.82
CA ASP A 439 -9.46 -20.08 -26.12
C ASP A 439 -10.68 -19.70 -26.96
N GLU A 440 -11.82 -19.34 -26.35
CA GLU A 440 -13.02 -18.86 -27.07
C GLU A 440 -12.85 -17.44 -27.63
N VAL A 441 -12.15 -16.57 -26.88
CA VAL A 441 -12.09 -15.13 -27.17
C VAL A 441 -10.84 -14.69 -27.92
N VAL A 442 -9.77 -15.51 -27.93
CA VAL A 442 -8.47 -15.15 -28.54
C VAL A 442 -8.54 -14.87 -30.04
N GLU A 443 -9.55 -15.41 -30.74
CA GLU A 443 -9.76 -15.18 -32.16
C GLU A 443 -10.60 -13.92 -32.46
N ASP A 444 -11.22 -13.29 -31.45
CA ASP A 444 -12.05 -12.10 -31.63
C ASP A 444 -11.18 -10.83 -31.72
N PRO A 445 -11.17 -10.11 -32.86
CA PRO A 445 -10.30 -8.94 -33.05
C PRO A 445 -10.67 -7.75 -32.15
N ARG A 446 -11.86 -7.77 -31.52
CA ARG A 446 -12.28 -6.75 -30.55
C ARG A 446 -11.59 -6.91 -29.18
N ILE A 447 -10.93 -8.05 -28.94
CA ILE A 447 -10.33 -8.40 -27.66
C ILE A 447 -8.81 -8.50 -27.82
N GLN A 448 -8.07 -7.65 -27.12
CA GLN A 448 -6.61 -7.66 -27.13
C GLN A 448 -6.09 -8.58 -26.02
N VAL A 449 -5.96 -9.87 -26.33
CA VAL A 449 -5.31 -10.84 -25.44
C VAL A 449 -3.81 -10.54 -25.35
N SER A 450 -3.29 -10.52 -24.12
CA SER A 450 -1.89 -10.21 -23.84
C SER A 450 -1.12 -11.42 -23.31
N THR A 451 0.21 -11.36 -23.33
CA THR A 451 1.09 -12.35 -22.68
C THR A 451 0.79 -12.50 -21.18
N HIS A 452 0.28 -11.46 -20.53
CA HIS A 452 -0.06 -11.47 -19.11
C HIS A 452 -1.23 -12.43 -18.80
N ASP A 453 -2.20 -12.55 -19.70
CA ASP A 453 -3.39 -13.40 -19.51
C ASP A 453 -2.99 -14.89 -19.50
N TRP A 454 -2.16 -15.29 -20.46
CA TRP A 454 -1.54 -16.62 -20.50
C TRP A 454 -0.72 -16.93 -19.25
N ASN A 455 0.08 -15.96 -18.79
CA ASN A 455 0.88 -16.11 -17.58
C ASN A 455 0.04 -16.31 -16.33
N SER A 456 -1.09 -15.60 -16.23
CA SER A 456 -2.02 -15.71 -15.11
C SER A 456 -2.61 -17.12 -15.03
N ILE A 457 -3.01 -17.69 -16.18
CA ILE A 457 -3.53 -19.06 -16.27
C ILE A 457 -2.44 -20.09 -15.92
N ILE A 458 -1.24 -19.95 -16.48
CA ILE A 458 -0.10 -20.84 -16.20
C ILE A 458 0.26 -20.81 -14.72
N HIS A 459 0.30 -19.62 -14.11
CA HIS A 459 0.58 -19.44 -12.70
C HIS A 459 -0.50 -20.09 -11.84
N ALA A 460 -1.78 -19.88 -12.15
CA ALA A 460 -2.90 -20.46 -11.44
C ALA A 460 -2.88 -22.00 -11.48
N PHE A 461 -2.63 -22.62 -12.64
CA PHE A 461 -2.46 -24.07 -12.74
C PHE A 461 -1.25 -24.59 -11.96
N CYS A 462 -0.12 -23.87 -11.98
CA CYS A 462 1.07 -24.24 -11.21
C CYS A 462 0.80 -24.19 -9.70
N LYS A 463 0.09 -23.15 -9.22
CA LYS A 463 -0.32 -23.01 -7.82
C LYS A 463 -1.30 -24.10 -7.38
N ALA A 464 -2.18 -24.53 -8.27
CA ALA A 464 -3.10 -25.65 -8.06
C ALA A 464 -2.45 -27.05 -8.19
N GLY A 465 -1.15 -27.13 -8.52
CA GLY A 465 -0.43 -28.40 -8.72
C GLY A 465 -0.76 -29.13 -10.04
N ARG A 466 -1.61 -28.54 -10.90
CA ARG A 466 -2.05 -29.09 -12.18
C ARG A 466 -1.04 -28.82 -13.31
N LEU A 467 0.17 -29.36 -13.16
CA LEU A 467 1.32 -29.03 -14.02
C LEU A 467 1.17 -29.44 -15.49
N GLU A 468 0.41 -30.50 -15.79
CA GLU A 468 0.17 -30.90 -17.18
C GLU A 468 -0.71 -29.88 -17.92
N ASP A 469 -1.69 -29.29 -17.23
CA ASP A 469 -2.56 -28.26 -17.81
C ASP A 469 -1.80 -26.93 -17.97
N ALA A 470 -0.94 -26.58 -17.01
CA ALA A 470 0.00 -25.46 -17.15
C ALA A 470 0.90 -25.65 -18.39
N ARG A 471 1.40 -26.87 -18.60
CA ARG A 471 2.24 -27.20 -19.78
C ARG A 471 1.45 -27.15 -21.09
N ARG A 472 0.19 -27.60 -21.11
CA ARG A 472 -0.68 -27.46 -22.29
C ARG A 472 -0.93 -25.99 -22.62
N THR A 473 -1.22 -25.17 -21.61
CA THR A 473 -1.42 -23.73 -21.76
C THR A 473 -0.16 -23.05 -22.32
N PHE A 474 1.02 -23.37 -21.80
CA PHE A 474 2.30 -22.87 -22.32
C PHE A 474 2.54 -23.26 -23.80
N ARG A 475 2.19 -24.50 -24.18
CA ARG A 475 2.26 -24.93 -25.59
C ARG A 475 1.26 -24.20 -26.48
N ARG A 476 0.06 -23.92 -25.97
CA ARG A 476 -0.98 -23.17 -26.69
C ARG A 476 -0.54 -21.72 -26.93
N MET A 477 -0.04 -21.05 -25.89
CA MET A 477 0.55 -19.71 -25.95
C MET A 477 1.63 -19.62 -27.03
N THR A 478 2.57 -20.57 -27.04
CA THR A 478 3.66 -20.60 -28.04
C THR A 478 3.18 -20.95 -29.44
N PHE A 479 2.18 -21.83 -29.59
CA PHE A 479 1.57 -22.14 -30.88
C PHE A 479 0.87 -20.92 -31.51
N LEU A 480 0.19 -20.12 -30.69
CA LEU A 480 -0.45 -18.86 -31.09
C LEU A 480 0.54 -17.69 -31.22
N GLN A 481 1.85 -17.96 -31.19
CA GLN A 481 2.93 -16.98 -31.37
C GLN A 481 3.01 -15.88 -30.28
N PHE A 482 2.37 -16.06 -29.12
CA PHE A 482 2.63 -15.21 -27.95
C PHE A 482 3.99 -15.57 -27.35
N GLU A 483 4.90 -14.60 -27.24
CA GLU A 483 6.25 -14.84 -26.74
C GLU A 483 6.26 -15.03 -25.21
N PRO A 484 6.71 -16.20 -24.70
CA PRO A 484 6.94 -16.39 -23.27
C PRO A 484 7.96 -15.41 -22.71
N ASN A 485 7.58 -14.74 -21.62
CA ASN A 485 8.45 -13.81 -20.92
C ASN A 485 9.00 -14.45 -19.64
N GLU A 486 9.78 -13.67 -18.90
CA GLU A 486 10.37 -14.06 -17.62
C GLU A 486 9.36 -14.64 -16.63
N GLN A 487 8.22 -13.97 -16.46
CA GLN A 487 7.15 -14.39 -15.53
C GLN A 487 6.54 -15.75 -15.92
N THR A 488 6.47 -16.05 -17.23
CA THR A 488 6.05 -17.36 -17.73
C THR A 488 6.96 -18.47 -17.20
N TYR A 489 8.28 -18.30 -17.37
CA TYR A 489 9.25 -19.29 -16.96
C TYR A 489 9.35 -19.38 -15.43
N LEU A 490 9.33 -18.26 -14.72
CA LEU A 490 9.37 -18.24 -13.26
C LEU A 490 8.19 -19.02 -12.65
N SER A 491 6.97 -18.82 -13.18
CA SER A 491 5.78 -19.54 -12.73
C SER A 491 5.91 -21.05 -12.94
N LEU A 492 6.39 -21.47 -14.12
CA LEU A 492 6.61 -22.89 -14.43
C LEU A 492 7.72 -23.51 -13.56
N ILE A 493 8.86 -22.82 -13.38
CA ILE A 493 9.98 -23.32 -12.56
C ILE A 493 9.53 -23.50 -11.12
N ASN A 494 8.82 -22.52 -10.56
CA ASN A 494 8.28 -22.62 -9.20
C ASN A 494 7.31 -23.80 -9.08
N GLY A 495 6.38 -23.97 -10.02
CA GLY A 495 5.46 -25.11 -10.04
C GLY A 495 6.16 -26.47 -10.17
N TYR A 496 7.20 -26.58 -11.02
CA TYR A 496 7.97 -27.83 -11.12
C TYR A 496 8.86 -28.08 -9.90
N ALA A 497 9.40 -27.03 -9.28
CA ALA A 497 10.25 -27.13 -8.10
C ALA A 497 9.45 -27.55 -6.86
N THR A 498 8.22 -27.04 -6.68
CA THR A 498 7.34 -27.49 -5.57
C THR A 498 6.88 -28.94 -5.74
N ALA A 499 6.73 -29.41 -6.98
CA ALA A 499 6.41 -30.81 -7.28
C ALA A 499 7.62 -31.73 -7.43
N GLU A 500 8.84 -31.25 -7.11
CA GLU A 500 10.11 -31.98 -7.24
C GLU A 500 10.42 -32.55 -8.65
N LYS A 501 9.80 -32.00 -9.70
CA LYS A 501 9.99 -32.40 -11.10
C LYS A 501 11.17 -31.66 -11.74
N TYR A 502 12.35 -31.78 -11.16
CA TYR A 502 13.55 -31.02 -11.56
C TYR A 502 14.02 -31.28 -13.00
N PHE A 503 13.72 -32.45 -13.58
CA PHE A 503 14.03 -32.73 -14.99
C PHE A 503 13.26 -31.81 -15.95
N SER A 504 12.02 -31.44 -15.62
CA SER A 504 11.26 -30.47 -16.41
C SER A 504 11.91 -29.08 -16.36
N VAL A 505 12.49 -28.70 -15.22
CA VAL A 505 13.25 -27.44 -15.09
C VAL A 505 14.50 -27.45 -15.95
N LEU A 506 15.21 -28.57 -16.04
CA LEU A 506 16.34 -28.74 -16.97
C LEU A 506 15.89 -28.54 -18.44
N MET A 507 14.74 -29.09 -18.82
CA MET A 507 14.19 -28.89 -20.16
C MET A 507 13.83 -27.42 -20.44
N LEU A 508 13.28 -26.71 -19.45
CA LEU A 508 13.03 -25.26 -19.55
C LEU A 508 14.32 -24.48 -19.70
N TRP A 509 15.38 -24.84 -18.96
CA TRP A 509 16.69 -24.20 -19.10
C TRP A 509 17.26 -24.36 -20.52
N ASN A 510 17.12 -25.54 -21.13
CA ASN A 510 17.58 -25.76 -22.51
C ASN A 510 16.81 -24.91 -23.54
N GLU A 511 15.54 -24.60 -23.30
CA GLU A 511 14.74 -23.68 -24.11
C GLU A 511 15.21 -22.23 -23.91
N VAL A 512 15.37 -21.78 -22.66
CA VAL A 512 15.86 -20.43 -22.33
C VAL A 512 17.28 -20.21 -22.86
N LYS A 513 18.17 -21.19 -22.71
CA LYS A 513 19.56 -21.15 -23.21
C LYS A 513 19.60 -20.85 -24.71
N ARG A 514 18.72 -21.49 -25.51
CA ARG A 514 18.63 -21.24 -26.96
C ARG A 514 18.16 -19.82 -27.28
N ARG A 515 17.27 -19.25 -26.47
CA ARG A 515 16.75 -17.88 -26.64
C ARG A 515 17.73 -16.79 -26.22
N VAL A 516 18.58 -17.08 -25.24
CA VAL A 516 19.60 -16.15 -24.72
C VAL A 516 20.88 -16.15 -25.59
N SER A 517 21.11 -17.21 -26.36
CA SER A 517 22.29 -17.35 -27.24
C SER A 517 22.10 -16.77 -28.66
N ALA A 518 20.90 -16.35 -29.05
CA ALA A 518 20.61 -15.84 -30.39
C ALA A 518 20.76 -14.31 -30.46
N ASP A 519 21.86 -13.88 -31.07
CA ASP A 519 22.12 -12.65 -31.82
C ASP A 519 21.45 -11.32 -31.39
N GLY A 520 22.28 -10.36 -30.98
CA GLY A 520 22.20 -8.92 -31.30
C GLY A 520 20.99 -8.06 -30.90
N ASP A 521 19.78 -8.59 -30.84
CA ASP A 521 18.55 -7.81 -30.68
C ASP A 521 17.74 -8.31 -29.49
N LYS A 522 17.54 -7.42 -28.52
CA LYS A 522 16.97 -7.73 -27.20
C LYS A 522 15.60 -8.41 -27.31
N LYS A 523 15.50 -9.70 -26.98
CA LYS A 523 14.18 -10.36 -26.79
C LYS A 523 13.96 -11.12 -25.48
N PHE A 524 14.99 -11.64 -24.81
CA PHE A 524 14.80 -12.31 -23.52
C PHE A 524 15.89 -11.92 -22.53
N LYS A 525 15.53 -11.10 -21.53
CA LYS A 525 16.42 -10.71 -20.44
C LYS A 525 16.28 -11.73 -19.33
N LEU A 526 17.41 -12.28 -18.88
CA LEU A 526 17.46 -13.08 -17.66
C LEU A 526 17.63 -12.10 -16.49
N ASP A 527 16.68 -12.04 -15.57
CA ASP A 527 16.80 -11.26 -14.34
C ASP A 527 17.42 -12.08 -13.19
N HIS A 528 17.57 -11.40 -12.04
CA HIS A 528 18.04 -12.04 -10.83
C HIS A 528 17.06 -13.13 -10.31
N SER A 529 15.74 -12.94 -10.45
CA SER A 529 14.74 -13.86 -9.91
C SER A 529 14.71 -15.21 -10.64
N LEU A 530 14.85 -15.17 -11.96
CA LEU A 530 14.88 -16.31 -12.85
C LEU A 530 16.21 -17.07 -12.73
N VAL A 531 17.34 -16.36 -12.60
CA VAL A 531 18.64 -16.98 -12.24
C VAL A 531 18.52 -17.72 -10.91
N ASP A 532 17.97 -17.07 -9.88
CA ASP A 532 17.83 -17.67 -8.55
C ASP A 532 16.94 -18.92 -8.60
N ALA A 533 15.79 -18.84 -9.29
CA ALA A 533 14.86 -19.94 -9.44
C ALA A 533 15.49 -21.14 -10.18
N PHE A 534 16.23 -20.90 -11.27
CA PHE A 534 16.95 -21.96 -11.99
C PHE A 534 18.05 -22.58 -11.14
N LEU A 535 18.91 -21.77 -10.51
CA LEU A 535 20.01 -22.27 -9.68
C LEU A 535 19.46 -23.10 -8.52
N TYR A 536 18.45 -22.61 -7.81
CA TYR A 536 17.85 -23.31 -6.69
C TYR A 536 17.27 -24.67 -7.10
N ALA A 537 16.43 -24.70 -8.15
CA ALA A 537 15.79 -25.92 -8.62
C ALA A 537 16.79 -26.93 -9.22
N LEU A 538 17.77 -26.47 -10.01
CA LEU A 538 18.76 -27.36 -10.61
C LEU A 538 19.75 -27.93 -9.59
N VAL A 539 20.12 -27.17 -8.56
CA VAL A 539 20.95 -27.66 -7.44
C VAL A 539 20.19 -28.71 -6.65
N LYS A 540 18.90 -28.48 -6.33
CA LYS A 540 18.06 -29.51 -5.70
C LYS A 540 17.94 -30.77 -6.57
N GLY A 541 17.79 -30.61 -7.89
CA GLY A 541 17.76 -31.71 -8.86
C GLY A 541 19.11 -32.42 -9.10
N GLY A 542 20.23 -31.86 -8.63
CA GLY A 542 21.57 -32.43 -8.84
C GLY A 542 22.10 -32.32 -10.27
N PHE A 543 21.58 -31.37 -11.07
CA PHE A 543 21.98 -31.12 -12.45
C PHE A 543 23.12 -30.09 -12.52
N PHE A 544 24.27 -30.39 -11.92
CA PHE A 544 25.38 -29.45 -11.75
C PHE A 544 25.96 -28.90 -13.06
N ASP A 545 25.88 -29.64 -14.16
CA ASP A 545 26.29 -29.17 -15.49
C ASP A 545 25.45 -27.97 -15.95
N ALA A 546 24.13 -28.08 -15.82
CA ALA A 546 23.22 -26.98 -16.10
C ALA A 546 23.39 -25.82 -15.10
N VAL A 547 23.64 -26.11 -13.81
CA VAL A 547 23.94 -25.08 -12.80
C VAL A 547 25.15 -24.25 -13.24
N MET A 548 26.23 -24.89 -13.68
CA MET A 548 27.42 -24.16 -14.12
C MET A 548 27.17 -23.32 -15.37
N HIS A 549 26.35 -23.79 -16.31
CA HIS A 549 25.92 -22.96 -17.45
C HIS A 549 25.09 -21.75 -17.02
N VAL A 550 24.21 -21.88 -16.01
CA VAL A 550 23.45 -20.72 -15.47
C VAL A 550 24.41 -19.73 -14.80
N VAL A 551 25.39 -20.23 -14.03
CA VAL A 551 26.40 -19.38 -13.38
C VAL A 551 27.23 -18.60 -14.41
N GLU A 552 27.74 -19.27 -15.44
CA GLU A 552 28.49 -18.65 -16.54
C GLU A 552 27.67 -17.54 -17.20
N LYS A 553 26.42 -17.84 -17.59
CA LYS A 553 25.53 -16.86 -18.19
C LYS A 553 25.22 -15.69 -17.25
N SER A 554 25.02 -15.95 -15.96
CA SER A 554 24.77 -14.89 -14.97
C SER A 554 25.96 -13.95 -14.80
N GLN A 555 27.20 -14.45 -14.92
CA GLN A 555 28.42 -13.66 -14.90
C GLN A 555 28.55 -12.79 -16.16
N GLU A 556 28.27 -13.34 -17.34
CA GLU A 556 28.24 -12.57 -18.60
C GLU A 556 27.28 -11.37 -18.50
N MET A 557 26.11 -11.57 -17.87
CA MET A 557 25.10 -10.53 -17.68
C MET A 557 25.31 -9.68 -16.42
N ARG A 558 26.41 -9.87 -15.69
CA ARG A 558 26.76 -9.15 -14.45
C ARG A 558 25.68 -9.21 -13.37
N ILE A 559 24.99 -10.34 -13.24
CA ILE A 559 24.00 -10.59 -12.19
C ILE A 559 24.73 -11.14 -10.95
N PHE A 560 24.57 -10.47 -9.81
CA PHE A 560 25.10 -10.96 -8.54
C PHE A 560 24.31 -12.18 -8.06
N VAL A 561 25.00 -13.19 -7.55
CA VAL A 561 24.41 -14.46 -7.13
C VAL A 561 24.85 -14.78 -5.70
N ASP A 562 23.90 -14.89 -4.77
CA ASP A 562 24.18 -15.24 -3.38
C ASP A 562 24.49 -16.74 -3.24
N LYS A 563 25.77 -17.06 -3.04
CA LYS A 563 26.28 -18.42 -2.96
C LYS A 563 25.77 -19.20 -1.75
N TRP A 564 25.38 -18.54 -0.66
CA TRP A 564 24.97 -19.22 0.58
C TRP A 564 23.71 -20.06 0.38
N ARG A 565 22.70 -19.52 -0.31
CA ARG A 565 21.41 -20.18 -0.55
C ARG A 565 21.58 -21.52 -1.28
N TYR A 566 22.42 -21.56 -2.30
CA TYR A 566 22.68 -22.79 -3.06
C TYR A 566 23.59 -23.76 -2.31
N LYS A 567 24.51 -23.25 -1.49
CA LYS A 567 25.32 -24.06 -0.58
C LYS A 567 24.44 -24.83 0.40
N GLN A 568 23.44 -24.16 0.99
CA GLN A 568 22.46 -24.80 1.86
C GLN A 568 21.62 -25.84 1.12
N ALA A 569 21.06 -25.50 -0.06
CA ALA A 569 20.26 -26.43 -0.84
C ALA A 569 21.04 -27.70 -1.25
N PHE A 570 22.34 -27.57 -1.55
CA PHE A 570 23.23 -28.70 -1.80
C PHE A 570 23.43 -29.57 -0.55
N MET A 571 23.62 -28.96 0.62
CA MET A 571 23.83 -29.70 1.87
C MET A 571 22.58 -30.46 2.32
N GLU A 572 21.39 -29.94 2.04
CA GLU A 572 20.12 -30.62 2.32
C GLU A 572 19.93 -31.86 1.43
N ASN A 573 20.17 -31.73 0.12
CA ASN A 573 19.76 -32.74 -0.86
C ASN A 573 20.89 -33.68 -1.33
N HIS A 574 22.15 -33.23 -1.27
CA HIS A 574 23.28 -33.92 -1.90
C HIS A 574 24.51 -34.10 -0.99
N LYS A 575 24.41 -33.90 0.34
CA LYS A 575 25.53 -34.04 1.30
C LYS A 575 26.27 -35.40 1.25
N LYS A 576 25.58 -36.47 0.86
CA LYS A 576 26.16 -37.84 0.76
C LYS A 576 26.83 -38.10 -0.60
N LEU A 577 26.73 -37.17 -1.55
CA LEU A 577 27.27 -37.29 -2.90
C LEU A 577 28.80 -37.09 -2.87
N ARG A 578 29.53 -38.22 -2.86
CA ARG A 578 31.01 -38.24 -2.87
C ARG A 578 31.57 -38.32 -4.28
N VAL A 579 32.62 -37.54 -4.54
CA VAL A 579 33.36 -37.53 -5.82
C VAL A 579 33.92 -38.94 -6.09
N SER A 580 34.46 -39.61 -5.08
CA SER A 580 34.96 -40.99 -5.17
C SER A 580 33.95 -42.03 -5.70
N LYS A 581 32.64 -41.87 -5.46
CA LYS A 581 31.59 -42.80 -5.94
C LYS A 581 31.17 -42.56 -7.39
N LEU A 582 31.23 -41.31 -7.88
CA LEU A 582 30.89 -40.94 -9.26
C LEU A 582 31.99 -41.31 -10.27
N ARG A 583 33.23 -41.55 -9.79
CA ARG A 583 34.45 -41.77 -10.59
C ARG A 583 34.35 -43.01 -11.49
N LYS A 584 33.37 -43.89 -11.23
CA LYS A 584 33.15 -45.16 -11.94
C LYS A 584 32.10 -45.11 -13.08
N ARG A 585 31.32 -44.02 -13.26
CA ARG A 585 30.15 -44.03 -14.18
C ARG A 585 30.01 -42.85 -15.15
N ASN A 586 30.48 -41.63 -14.85
CA ASN A 586 30.33 -40.47 -15.76
C ASN A 586 31.31 -39.33 -15.41
N THR A 587 32.27 -39.02 -16.30
CA THR A 587 33.33 -38.00 -16.10
C THR A 587 32.78 -36.57 -16.16
N ARG A 588 31.87 -36.25 -17.09
CA ARG A 588 31.30 -34.91 -17.23
C ARG A 588 30.50 -34.47 -16.00
N LYS A 589 29.69 -35.38 -15.44
CA LYS A 589 28.94 -35.12 -14.21
C LYS A 589 29.85 -34.89 -13.01
N MET A 590 31.04 -35.49 -13.02
CA MET A 590 32.06 -35.27 -11.99
C MET A 590 32.64 -33.86 -12.07
N GLU A 591 33.10 -33.47 -13.26
CA GLU A 591 33.73 -32.18 -13.50
C GLU A 591 32.79 -31.03 -13.12
N ALA A 592 31.52 -31.11 -13.53
CA ALA A 592 30.51 -30.11 -13.18
C ALA A 592 30.25 -30.03 -11.66
N LEU A 593 30.24 -31.16 -10.95
CA LEU A 593 30.08 -31.18 -9.49
C LEU A 593 31.28 -30.54 -8.77
N ILE A 594 32.49 -30.80 -9.26
CA ILE A 594 33.73 -30.20 -8.73
C ILE A 594 33.70 -28.69 -8.97
N ALA A 595 33.37 -28.26 -10.19
CA ALA A 595 33.25 -26.85 -10.54
C ALA A 595 32.22 -26.11 -9.65
N PHE A 596 31.06 -26.72 -9.39
CA PHE A 596 30.04 -26.17 -8.48
C PHE A 596 30.56 -26.04 -7.05
N LYS A 597 31.20 -27.08 -6.49
CA LYS A 597 31.73 -27.05 -5.11
C LYS A 597 32.82 -25.98 -4.94
N ASN A 598 33.66 -25.78 -5.96
CA ASN A 598 34.66 -24.71 -5.96
C ASN A 598 33.99 -23.33 -6.01
N TRP A 599 33.02 -23.13 -6.92
CA TRP A 599 32.29 -21.88 -7.04
C TRP A 599 31.54 -21.47 -5.76
N ALA A 600 30.92 -22.44 -5.08
CA ALA A 600 30.16 -22.25 -3.84
C ALA A 600 31.01 -22.06 -2.56
N GLY A 601 32.34 -22.12 -2.65
CA GLY A 601 33.25 -21.80 -1.54
C GLY A 601 33.28 -22.84 -0.42
N PHE A 602 33.44 -24.13 -0.75
CA PHE A 602 33.61 -25.21 0.23
C PHE A 602 35.05 -25.37 0.80
N GLY A 603 36.03 -24.54 0.41
CA GLY A 603 37.35 -24.43 1.06
C GLY A 603 38.30 -25.63 0.92
N CYS A 604 39.52 -25.50 1.46
CA CYS A 604 40.60 -26.50 1.41
C CYS A 604 41.10 -26.76 2.84
N GLY A 605 41.39 -28.02 3.21
CA GLY A 605 41.87 -28.37 4.56
C GLY A 605 40.78 -28.85 5.53
N HIS A 606 41.21 -29.15 6.77
CA HIS A 606 40.34 -29.68 7.84
C HIS A 606 39.27 -28.65 8.26
N PRO A 607 38.03 -29.05 8.60
CA PRO A 607 36.94 -28.11 8.93
C PRO A 607 37.28 -27.07 10.02
N ALA A 608 38.17 -27.41 10.96
CA ALA A 608 38.64 -26.50 12.01
C ALA A 608 39.51 -25.34 11.47
N PHE A 609 40.27 -25.57 10.39
CA PHE A 609 41.22 -24.60 9.82
C PHE A 609 40.78 -24.05 8.47
N ALA A 610 39.75 -24.62 7.84
CA ALA A 610 39.25 -24.24 6.50
C ALA A 610 38.75 -22.78 6.41
N ARG A 611 38.49 -22.12 7.55
CA ARG A 611 38.18 -20.69 7.61
C ARG A 611 39.45 -19.82 7.45
N TYR A 612 40.59 -20.33 7.89
CA TYR A 612 41.86 -19.62 7.96
C TYR A 612 42.80 -20.00 6.82
N ILE A 613 42.65 -21.19 6.21
CA ILE A 613 43.53 -21.67 5.14
C ILE A 613 42.77 -21.78 3.82
N LYS A 614 43.32 -21.19 2.75
CA LYS A 614 42.80 -21.25 1.38
C LYS A 614 43.86 -21.83 0.44
N CYS A 615 43.44 -22.55 -0.59
CA CYS A 615 44.34 -22.95 -1.67
C CYS A 615 44.19 -21.98 -2.84
N SER A 616 45.31 -21.42 -3.29
CA SER A 616 45.37 -20.55 -4.46
C SER A 616 46.54 -21.01 -5.33
N SER A 617 46.25 -21.44 -6.56
CA SER A 617 47.25 -21.69 -7.61
C SER A 617 48.47 -22.56 -7.21
N GLY A 618 48.30 -23.54 -6.34
CA GLY A 618 49.36 -24.45 -5.91
C GLY A 618 49.94 -24.17 -4.52
N ASP A 619 49.66 -23.00 -3.94
CA ASP A 619 50.14 -22.61 -2.62
C ASP A 619 49.01 -22.63 -1.56
N LEU A 620 49.41 -22.87 -0.31
CA LEU A 620 48.55 -22.78 0.86
C LEU A 620 48.68 -21.38 1.47
N GLN A 621 47.56 -20.67 1.56
CA GLN A 621 47.50 -19.30 2.11
C GLN A 621 46.77 -19.29 3.44
N PHE A 622 47.41 -18.77 4.48
CA PHE A 622 46.86 -18.52 5.80
C PHE A 622 46.35 -17.09 5.91
N SER A 623 45.08 -16.88 6.21
CA SER A 623 44.44 -15.56 6.31
C SER A 623 44.12 -15.23 7.77
N THR A 624 44.58 -14.08 8.25
CA THR A 624 44.18 -13.49 9.54
C THR A 624 43.53 -12.11 9.32
N GLY A 625 43.06 -11.47 10.39
CA GLY A 625 42.59 -10.09 10.33
C GLY A 625 43.65 -9.05 9.90
N THR A 626 44.94 -9.40 9.90
CA THR A 626 46.05 -8.49 9.54
C THR A 626 46.64 -8.72 8.16
N GLY A 627 46.41 -9.87 7.53
CA GLY A 627 46.99 -10.16 6.23
C GLY A 627 46.79 -11.59 5.75
N VAL A 628 47.39 -11.87 4.58
CA VAL A 628 47.46 -13.21 3.98
C VAL A 628 48.92 -13.64 3.94
N TYR A 629 49.21 -14.75 4.59
CA TYR A 629 50.54 -15.33 4.78
C TYR A 629 50.66 -16.62 3.97
N ILE A 630 51.86 -16.92 3.48
CA ILE A 630 52.10 -18.17 2.75
C ILE A 630 52.49 -19.23 3.77
N VAL A 631 51.93 -20.43 3.65
CA VAL A 631 52.31 -21.57 4.49
C VAL A 631 53.56 -22.21 3.88
N SER A 632 54.68 -22.13 4.61
CA SER A 632 55.99 -22.64 4.18
C SER A 632 56.15 -24.13 4.46
N SER A 633 55.70 -24.58 5.62
CA SER A 633 55.72 -25.98 6.02
C SER A 633 54.65 -26.27 7.07
N ILE A 634 54.23 -27.53 7.15
CA ILE A 634 53.34 -28.02 8.20
C ILE A 634 54.00 -29.27 8.75
N ASP A 635 54.26 -29.31 10.05
CA ASP A 635 54.73 -30.50 10.76
C ASP A 635 53.59 -31.04 11.62
N TYR A 636 53.01 -32.14 11.16
CA TYR A 636 51.89 -32.80 11.83
C TYR A 636 52.32 -33.65 13.02
N SER A 637 53.63 -33.90 13.20
CA SER A 637 54.15 -34.66 14.34
C SER A 637 54.34 -33.79 15.58
N SER A 638 54.76 -32.54 15.38
CA SER A 638 54.87 -31.52 16.43
C SER A 638 53.65 -30.60 16.54
N ASN A 639 52.62 -30.83 15.71
CA ASN A 639 51.45 -29.97 15.54
C ASN A 639 51.81 -28.49 15.28
N SER A 640 52.83 -28.26 14.45
CA SER A 640 53.29 -26.92 14.09
C SER A 640 53.08 -26.60 12.61
N LEU A 641 52.88 -25.32 12.31
CA LEU A 641 52.61 -24.77 11.00
C LEU A 641 53.47 -23.52 10.83
N VAL A 642 54.44 -23.53 9.92
CA VAL A 642 55.29 -22.36 9.66
C VAL A 642 54.68 -21.51 8.56
N VAL A 643 54.41 -20.25 8.86
CA VAL A 643 53.95 -19.25 7.90
C VAL A 643 55.04 -18.22 7.61
N SER A 644 55.21 -17.86 6.34
CA SER A 644 56.05 -16.75 5.91
C SER A 644 55.19 -15.54 5.56
N ASP A 645 55.48 -14.42 6.21
CA ASP A 645 54.95 -13.12 5.80
C ASP A 645 55.77 -12.59 4.61
N PRO A 646 55.14 -12.32 3.45
CA PRO A 646 55.84 -11.78 2.28
C PRO A 646 56.46 -10.40 2.52
N PHE A 647 56.00 -9.67 3.53
CA PHE A 647 56.50 -8.35 3.89
C PHE A 647 57.50 -8.36 5.06
N MET A 648 57.75 -9.52 5.68
CA MET A 648 58.71 -9.63 6.77
C MET A 648 60.15 -9.46 6.27
N SER A 649 60.96 -8.73 7.05
CA SER A 649 62.38 -8.55 6.74
C SER A 649 63.14 -9.86 6.91
N THR A 650 64.02 -10.16 5.95
CA THR A 650 64.98 -11.26 5.99
C THR A 650 66.35 -10.73 5.57
N CYS A 651 67.42 -11.51 5.78
CA CYS A 651 68.77 -11.07 5.37
C CYS A 651 68.88 -10.78 3.86
N ALA A 652 68.05 -11.44 3.03
CA ALA A 652 68.01 -11.27 1.58
C ALA A 652 67.15 -10.05 1.14
N SER A 653 66.11 -9.69 1.90
CA SER A 653 65.19 -8.61 1.57
C SER A 653 64.62 -8.00 2.86
N MET A 654 65.11 -6.82 3.26
CA MET A 654 64.56 -6.07 4.39
C MET A 654 63.73 -4.90 3.91
N GLN A 655 62.48 -4.83 4.38
CA GLN A 655 61.50 -3.81 4.02
C GLN A 655 60.59 -3.54 5.22
N ASN A 656 59.85 -2.43 5.18
CA ASN A 656 58.92 -2.10 6.26
C ASN A 656 57.79 -3.16 6.31
N SER A 657 57.74 -3.91 7.41
CA SER A 657 56.74 -4.97 7.63
C SER A 657 55.42 -4.39 8.13
N GLY A 658 54.32 -5.09 7.88
CA GLY A 658 53.01 -4.79 8.47
C GLY A 658 52.86 -5.34 9.89
N ASN A 659 51.67 -5.13 10.48
CA ASN A 659 51.31 -5.74 11.76
C ASN A 659 51.00 -7.23 11.58
N PHE A 660 51.32 -8.04 12.60
CA PHE A 660 50.95 -9.45 12.64
C PHE A 660 50.01 -9.70 13.81
N ARG A 661 48.85 -10.31 13.59
CA ARG A 661 47.94 -10.68 14.69
C ARG A 661 47.16 -11.95 14.37
N LEU A 662 47.03 -12.80 15.39
CA LEU A 662 46.14 -13.96 15.37
C LEU A 662 44.76 -13.57 15.93
N ASP A 663 43.70 -14.05 15.30
CA ASP A 663 42.32 -13.82 15.75
C ASP A 663 42.08 -14.52 17.10
N ARG A 664 41.34 -13.88 18.02
CA ARG A 664 41.11 -14.42 19.38
C ARG A 664 40.40 -15.79 19.42
N ALA A 665 39.67 -16.13 18.35
CA ALA A 665 39.00 -17.41 18.16
C ALA A 665 39.78 -18.38 17.26
N SER A 666 41.02 -18.04 16.91
CA SER A 666 41.90 -18.88 16.10
C SER A 666 42.29 -20.14 16.87
N PRO A 667 42.30 -21.33 16.23
CA PRO A 667 42.80 -22.56 16.83
C PRO A 667 44.34 -22.66 16.83
N PHE A 668 45.04 -21.58 16.44
CA PHE A 668 46.49 -21.49 16.34
C PHE A 668 47.09 -20.60 17.46
N SER A 669 48.22 -21.01 18.02
CA SER A 669 49.04 -20.27 18.99
C SER A 669 50.49 -20.15 18.51
N LEU A 670 51.23 -19.12 18.93
CA LEU A 670 52.66 -19.00 18.60
C LEU A 670 53.48 -20.09 19.30
N ALA A 671 54.48 -20.66 18.62
CA ALA A 671 55.41 -21.62 19.21
C ALA A 671 56.34 -20.93 20.21
N ALA A 672 56.77 -21.65 21.25
CA ALA A 672 57.70 -21.13 22.26
C ALA A 672 59.12 -20.88 21.70
N GLU A 673 59.45 -21.48 20.56
CA GLU A 673 60.75 -21.37 19.89
C GLU A 673 60.80 -20.21 18.88
N ASP A 674 59.65 -19.57 18.59
CA ASP A 674 59.63 -18.41 17.72
C ASP A 674 60.40 -17.26 18.35
N MET A 675 61.20 -16.57 17.54
CA MET A 675 61.94 -15.39 17.94
C MET A 675 61.56 -14.24 17.04
N PHE A 676 60.97 -13.20 17.62
CA PHE A 676 60.62 -11.97 16.91
C PHE A 676 61.68 -10.91 17.15
N VAL A 677 62.28 -10.43 16.07
CA VAL A 677 63.30 -9.38 16.09
C VAL A 677 62.72 -8.13 15.46
N LEU A 678 62.54 -7.08 16.24
CA LEU A 678 62.10 -5.77 15.78
C LEU A 678 63.31 -4.95 15.32
N LEU A 679 63.17 -4.31 14.16
CA LEU A 679 64.25 -3.55 13.51
C LEU A 679 63.87 -2.08 13.36
N GLY A 680 64.86 -1.20 13.52
CA GLY A 680 64.69 0.25 13.38
C GLY A 680 63.72 0.83 14.40
N CYS A 681 63.84 0.40 15.65
CA CYS A 681 63.07 0.93 16.78
C CYS A 681 63.62 2.28 17.23
N SER A 682 62.71 3.21 17.55
CA SER A 682 63.07 4.50 18.15
C SER A 682 63.58 4.31 19.59
N THR A 683 64.50 5.18 20.03
CA THR A 683 64.96 5.26 21.43
C THR A 683 63.87 5.71 22.40
N THR A 684 62.74 6.21 21.89
CA THR A 684 61.54 6.56 22.66
C THR A 684 60.51 5.43 22.72
N SER A 685 60.82 4.27 22.15
CA SER A 685 59.92 3.11 22.13
C SER A 685 59.54 2.69 23.54
N PRO A 686 58.30 2.24 23.79
CA PRO A 686 57.92 1.66 25.09
C PRO A 686 58.75 0.42 25.47
N LEU A 687 59.53 -0.12 24.53
CA LEU A 687 60.43 -1.25 24.70
C LEU A 687 61.83 -0.86 25.18
N PHE A 688 62.13 0.44 25.23
CA PHE A 688 63.44 0.97 25.62
C PHE A 688 63.50 1.16 27.15
N ASP A 689 64.37 0.41 27.83
CA ASP A 689 64.74 0.64 29.23
C ASP A 689 66.10 1.35 29.27
N GLN A 690 66.25 2.36 30.14
CA GLN A 690 67.49 3.12 30.31
C GLN A 690 68.50 2.43 31.24
N ASN A 691 68.08 1.41 32.00
CA ASN A 691 68.92 0.73 33.00
C ASN A 691 69.39 -0.69 32.59
N GLU A 692 68.82 -1.25 31.52
CA GLU A 692 69.31 -2.46 30.86
C GLU A 692 69.74 -2.06 29.44
N ASP A 693 70.92 -2.50 28.98
CA ASP A 693 71.32 -2.33 27.58
C ASP A 693 70.40 -3.20 26.70
N LEU A 694 69.24 -2.63 26.35
CA LEU A 694 68.54 -2.75 25.08
C LEU A 694 68.08 -4.13 24.60
N CYS A 695 67.65 -5.00 25.54
CA CYS A 695 67.19 -6.38 25.32
C CYS A 695 68.31 -7.42 25.40
N ASP A 696 68.71 -7.85 26.60
CA ASP A 696 69.22 -9.21 26.79
C ASP A 696 69.08 -9.66 28.25
N THR A 697 68.59 -10.88 28.50
CA THR A 697 68.84 -11.56 29.78
C THR A 697 69.14 -13.05 29.58
N GLY A 698 69.84 -13.43 28.50
CA GLY A 698 70.24 -14.82 28.30
C GLY A 698 71.28 -15.04 27.21
N SER A 699 72.53 -14.63 27.48
CA SER A 699 73.79 -15.11 26.89
C SER A 699 73.69 -15.91 25.57
N GLY A 700 73.93 -15.28 24.42
CA GLY A 700 74.43 -16.05 23.27
C GLY A 700 74.16 -15.55 21.86
N LEU A 701 73.22 -14.64 21.61
CA LEU A 701 72.70 -14.52 20.25
C LEU A 701 73.10 -13.21 19.55
N ARG A 702 74.07 -13.33 18.64
CA ARG A 702 74.56 -12.32 17.69
C ARG A 702 73.49 -11.90 16.67
N VAL A 703 72.20 -11.94 17.02
CA VAL A 703 71.08 -11.90 16.08
C VAL A 703 70.88 -10.51 15.50
N CYS A 704 70.73 -9.49 16.35
CA CYS A 704 70.66 -8.10 15.88
C CYS A 704 71.93 -7.69 15.13
N ARG A 705 73.10 -8.10 15.64
CA ARG A 705 74.39 -7.84 14.97
C ARG A 705 74.50 -8.56 13.63
N GLY A 706 73.97 -9.78 13.52
CA GLY A 706 73.90 -10.57 12.30
C GLY A 706 72.98 -9.91 11.29
N LEU A 707 71.74 -9.57 11.68
CA LEU A 707 70.80 -8.86 10.81
C LEU A 707 71.36 -7.52 10.33
N TYR A 708 72.00 -6.74 11.20
CA TYR A 708 72.63 -5.48 10.81
C TYR A 708 73.91 -5.62 9.98
N SER A 709 74.47 -6.82 9.88
CA SER A 709 75.55 -7.12 8.92
C SER A 709 75.03 -7.51 7.52
N CYS A 710 73.72 -7.75 7.36
CA CYS A 710 73.10 -8.00 6.07
C CYS A 710 73.08 -6.72 5.22
N LYS A 711 73.36 -6.84 3.91
CA LYS A 711 73.29 -5.71 2.97
C LYS A 711 71.87 -5.13 2.83
N GLY A 712 70.84 -5.95 3.11
CA GLY A 712 69.43 -5.59 2.98
C GLY A 712 68.94 -4.49 3.93
N VAL A 713 69.66 -4.22 5.03
CA VAL A 713 69.28 -3.27 6.11
C VAL A 713 69.04 -1.84 5.59
N THR A 714 69.69 -1.49 4.47
CA THR A 714 69.45 -0.22 3.77
C THR A 714 68.00 -0.06 3.29
N GLY A 715 67.29 -1.16 3.01
CA GLY A 715 65.90 -1.16 2.57
C GLY A 715 64.89 -0.67 3.62
N ILE A 716 65.28 -0.62 4.90
CA ILE A 716 64.49 -0.04 6.00
C ILE A 716 65.07 1.29 6.51
N GLY A 717 66.01 1.90 5.77
CA GLY A 717 66.59 3.20 6.09
C GLY A 717 67.69 3.19 7.15
N LEU A 718 68.27 2.03 7.46
CA LEU A 718 69.36 1.87 8.41
C LEU A 718 70.71 1.64 7.70
N GLU A 719 71.79 2.12 8.29
CA GLU A 719 73.15 1.90 7.76
C GLU A 719 73.67 0.49 8.11
N PRO A 720 74.56 -0.11 7.28
CA PRO A 720 75.22 -1.38 7.61
C PRO A 720 75.99 -1.27 8.94
N ASN A 721 75.78 -2.24 9.83
CA ASN A 721 76.25 -2.24 11.22
C ASN A 721 75.68 -1.11 12.09
N ALA A 722 74.42 -0.72 11.85
CA ALA A 722 73.65 0.15 12.72
C ALA A 722 73.78 -0.24 14.21
N PRO A 723 73.66 0.73 15.13
CA PRO A 723 73.79 0.44 16.56
C PRO A 723 72.70 -0.53 17.00
N VAL A 724 73.10 -1.57 17.75
CA VAL A 724 72.21 -2.62 18.25
C VAL A 724 71.08 -2.05 19.12
N SER A 725 71.24 -0.84 19.64
CA SER A 725 70.22 -0.06 20.37
C SER A 725 68.93 0.23 19.60
N THR A 726 68.87 -0.08 18.31
CA THR A 726 67.68 0.10 17.47
C THR A 726 67.01 -1.24 17.11
N CYS A 727 67.49 -2.35 17.69
CA CYS A 727 67.00 -3.69 17.43
C CYS A 727 66.63 -4.39 18.74
N CYS A 728 65.45 -5.02 18.78
CA CYS A 728 64.93 -5.67 19.98
C CYS A 728 64.52 -7.12 19.68
N VAL A 729 64.95 -8.08 20.50
CA VAL A 729 64.66 -9.52 20.32
C VAL A 729 63.65 -9.99 21.37
N TYR A 730 62.61 -10.69 20.94
CA TYR A 730 61.53 -11.21 21.78
C TYR A 730 61.33 -12.71 21.60
N TYR A 731 61.22 -13.41 22.74
CA TYR A 731 60.76 -14.80 22.82
C TYR A 731 59.34 -14.82 23.39
N PRO A 732 58.34 -15.42 22.73
CA PRO A 732 57.03 -15.64 23.31
C PRO A 732 57.14 -16.68 24.42
N PRO A 733 56.97 -16.28 25.70
CA PRO A 733 55.70 -16.63 26.36
C PRO A 733 55.12 -15.60 27.36
N ILE A 734 55.69 -14.40 27.57
CA ILE A 734 55.30 -13.55 28.72
C ILE A 734 54.95 -12.07 28.39
N ALA A 735 55.27 -11.52 27.21
CA ALA A 735 55.17 -10.06 26.99
C ALA A 735 54.20 -9.56 25.90
N LEU A 736 53.46 -10.44 25.22
CA LEU A 736 52.36 -10.04 24.34
C LEU A 736 51.07 -10.36 25.08
N GLY A 737 50.30 -9.32 25.45
CA GLY A 737 49.06 -9.45 26.22
C GLY A 737 48.01 -10.36 25.54
N PRO A 738 46.73 -10.36 26.00
CA PRO A 738 45.69 -11.31 25.58
C PRO A 738 45.28 -11.28 24.09
N ASN A 739 45.99 -10.48 23.28
CA ASN A 739 45.92 -10.43 21.83
C ASN A 739 47.31 -10.79 21.29
N TYR A 740 47.51 -12.04 20.83
CA TYR A 740 48.74 -12.51 20.18
C TYR A 740 49.00 -11.73 18.88
N GLY A 741 49.57 -10.53 18.97
CA GLY A 741 49.89 -9.72 17.81
C GLY A 741 50.91 -8.62 18.06
N LEU A 742 51.77 -8.42 17.07
CA LEU A 742 52.75 -7.34 16.96
C LEU A 742 52.11 -6.13 16.26
N ASP A 743 52.10 -4.99 16.96
CA ASP A 743 51.62 -3.70 16.47
C ASP A 743 52.81 -2.74 16.35
N LEU A 744 53.49 -2.76 15.21
CA LEU A 744 54.75 -2.04 14.97
C LEU A 744 54.63 -0.52 15.19
N PRO A 745 53.55 0.18 14.75
CA PRO A 745 53.36 1.59 15.04
C PRO A 745 53.30 1.92 16.54
N LYS A 746 52.65 1.07 17.36
CA LYS A 746 52.62 1.27 18.81
C LYS A 746 53.99 1.04 19.47
N LEU A 747 54.76 0.11 18.92
CA LEU A 747 56.10 -0.22 19.39
C LEU A 747 57.18 0.73 18.84
N GLN A 748 56.80 1.67 17.96
CA GLN A 748 57.71 2.63 17.33
C GLN A 748 58.89 1.96 16.60
N CYS A 749 58.63 0.84 15.93
CA CYS A 749 59.61 0.10 15.13
C CYS A 749 59.20 0.05 13.66
N SER A 750 60.19 0.06 12.77
CA SER A 750 59.97 0.13 11.31
C SER A 750 59.57 -1.20 10.66
N SER A 751 60.09 -2.30 11.20
CA SER A 751 59.95 -3.63 10.61
C SER A 751 60.14 -4.72 11.67
N TYR A 752 59.72 -5.94 11.37
CA TYR A 752 60.05 -7.11 12.15
C TYR A 752 60.57 -8.25 11.27
N THR A 753 61.35 -9.11 11.91
CA THR A 753 61.85 -10.39 11.41
C THR A 753 61.40 -11.47 12.40
N SER A 754 61.03 -12.66 11.91
CA SER A 754 60.70 -13.80 12.76
C SER A 754 61.54 -15.01 12.35
N LEU A 755 62.09 -15.69 13.35
CA LEU A 755 63.00 -16.82 13.22
C LEU A 755 62.46 -17.97 14.05
N TYR A 756 62.50 -19.19 13.51
CA TYR A 756 62.17 -20.41 14.26
C TYR A 756 63.38 -21.35 14.42
N GLY A 757 64.56 -20.93 13.94
CA GLY A 757 65.81 -21.68 14.11
C GLY A 757 67.02 -21.05 13.40
N PHE A 758 68.23 -21.43 13.82
CA PHE A 758 69.50 -20.91 13.28
C PHE A 758 70.15 -21.77 12.19
N GLY A 759 69.51 -22.88 11.79
CA GLY A 759 70.01 -23.73 10.70
C GLY A 759 71.39 -24.37 10.96
N GLY A 760 71.85 -24.40 12.21
CA GLY A 760 73.13 -24.98 12.64
C GLY A 760 74.32 -24.00 12.68
N ASP A 761 74.14 -22.73 12.33
CA ASP A 761 75.19 -21.70 12.39
C ASP A 761 74.61 -20.33 12.83
N GLU A 762 74.71 -20.04 14.12
CA GLU A 762 74.25 -18.77 14.71
C GLU A 762 75.04 -17.56 14.21
N GLY A 763 76.22 -17.76 13.60
CA GLY A 763 77.09 -16.69 13.12
C GLY A 763 76.75 -16.16 11.74
N ASP A 764 75.99 -16.91 10.93
CA ASP A 764 75.69 -16.56 9.54
C ASP A 764 74.18 -16.34 9.30
N PRO A 765 73.71 -15.07 9.23
CA PRO A 765 72.30 -14.74 9.06
C PRO A 765 71.69 -15.20 7.73
N MET A 766 72.51 -15.60 6.75
CA MET A 766 72.02 -16.18 5.50
C MET A 766 71.59 -17.64 5.64
N LYS A 767 71.99 -18.33 6.72
CA LYS A 767 71.62 -19.72 7.00
C LYS A 767 70.46 -19.87 7.99
N TRP A 768 69.97 -18.76 8.53
CA TRP A 768 68.89 -18.80 9.51
C TRP A 768 67.55 -19.15 8.86
N GLN A 769 66.67 -19.75 9.67
CA GLN A 769 65.34 -20.18 9.25
C GLN A 769 64.30 -19.12 9.60
N PHE A 770 63.87 -18.36 8.60
CA PHE A 770 62.90 -17.28 8.73
C PHE A 770 61.45 -17.79 8.58
N GLY A 771 60.56 -17.38 9.46
CA GLY A 771 59.14 -17.74 9.47
C GLY A 771 58.55 -17.70 10.87
N ILE A 772 57.21 -17.72 10.96
CA ILE A 772 56.45 -17.75 12.21
C ILE A 772 55.88 -19.16 12.40
N SER A 773 56.26 -19.85 13.46
CA SER A 773 55.77 -21.20 13.77
C SER A 773 54.50 -21.16 14.64
N LEU A 774 53.40 -21.65 14.08
CA LEU A 774 52.09 -21.70 14.71
C LEU A 774 51.79 -23.12 15.20
N GLN A 775 51.65 -23.30 16.52
CA GLN A 775 51.12 -24.53 17.10
C GLN A 775 49.60 -24.59 16.97
N TYR A 776 49.04 -25.77 16.74
CA TYR A 776 47.59 -26.01 16.75
C TYR A 776 47.23 -27.20 17.63
N ASN A 777 46.05 -27.14 18.28
CA ASN A 777 45.60 -28.23 19.15
C ASN A 777 44.93 -29.37 18.37
N ASP A 778 45.15 -30.58 18.89
CA ASP A 778 44.75 -31.91 18.41
C ASP A 778 45.46 -32.45 17.16
N SER A 779 46.39 -33.38 17.43
CA SER A 779 47.18 -34.13 16.47
C SER A 779 46.34 -35.05 15.58
N TYR A 780 46.28 -34.76 14.29
CA TYR A 780 45.80 -35.70 13.27
C TYR A 780 46.97 -36.44 12.61
N ASN A 781 47.84 -37.00 13.43
CA ASN A 781 49.02 -37.75 12.99
C ASN A 781 48.62 -39.16 12.52
N THR A 782 48.10 -39.26 11.30
CA THR A 782 47.77 -40.54 10.65
C THR A 782 49.00 -41.13 9.95
N GLU A 783 49.12 -42.46 9.92
CA GLU A 783 50.20 -43.21 9.23
C GLU A 783 50.40 -42.75 7.76
N SER A 784 49.32 -42.28 7.11
CA SER A 784 49.34 -41.78 5.73
C SER A 784 50.04 -40.42 5.59
N CYS A 785 49.97 -39.57 6.62
CA CYS A 785 50.65 -38.27 6.67
C CYS A 785 52.16 -38.45 6.77
N LYS A 786 52.63 -39.32 7.67
CA LYS A 786 54.05 -39.68 7.81
C LYS A 786 54.65 -40.22 6.51
N ASN A 787 53.92 -41.11 5.84
CA ASN A 787 54.36 -41.67 4.55
C ASN A 787 54.40 -40.62 3.42
N CYS A 788 53.51 -39.63 3.47
CA CYS A 788 53.49 -38.51 2.54
C CYS A 788 54.70 -37.58 2.71
N GLU A 789 54.97 -37.20 3.95
CA GLU A 789 56.06 -36.29 4.28
C GLU A 789 57.42 -36.94 4.04
N ALA A 790 57.58 -38.21 4.43
CA ALA A 790 58.79 -38.99 4.15
C ALA A 790 59.11 -38.98 2.65
N SER A 791 58.07 -38.98 1.81
CA SER A 791 58.20 -38.94 0.36
C SER A 791 58.37 -37.55 -0.28
N GLY A 792 58.52 -36.49 0.52
CA GLY A 792 58.69 -35.13 0.03
C GLY A 792 57.39 -34.44 -0.41
N GLY A 793 56.24 -34.98 0.02
CA GLY A 793 54.91 -34.38 -0.19
C GLY A 793 54.42 -33.60 1.02
N LEU A 794 53.51 -32.66 0.77
CA LEU A 794 52.80 -31.91 1.79
C LEU A 794 51.51 -32.66 2.16
N CYS A 795 51.42 -33.12 3.40
CA CYS A 795 50.21 -33.70 3.93
C CYS A 795 49.09 -32.64 3.98
N GLY A 796 47.85 -33.04 3.66
CA GLY A 796 46.72 -32.14 3.52
C GLY A 796 45.37 -32.85 3.60
N PHE A 797 44.29 -32.07 3.67
CA PHE A 797 42.94 -32.61 3.80
C PHE A 797 42.05 -32.12 2.65
N ALA A 798 41.51 -33.04 1.86
CA ALA A 798 40.62 -32.73 0.75
C ALA A 798 39.19 -32.54 1.28
N GLY A 799 38.75 -31.28 1.36
CA GLY A 799 37.40 -30.91 1.82
C GLY A 799 36.27 -31.54 0.98
N LEU A 800 36.54 -31.97 -0.26
CA LEU A 800 35.57 -32.58 -1.16
C LEU A 800 35.05 -33.95 -0.70
N ASP A 801 35.90 -34.71 0.00
CA ASP A 801 35.66 -36.11 0.38
C ASP A 801 35.81 -36.38 1.89
N GLN A 802 36.17 -35.35 2.67
CA GLN A 802 36.60 -35.48 4.08
C GLN A 802 37.70 -36.53 4.25
N SER A 803 38.68 -36.54 3.35
CA SER A 803 39.76 -37.52 3.34
C SER A 803 41.14 -36.89 3.21
N PHE A 804 42.13 -37.60 3.72
CA PHE A 804 43.54 -37.30 3.60
C PHE A 804 44.01 -37.19 2.12
N ALA A 805 44.86 -36.21 1.83
CA ALA A 805 45.52 -36.01 0.54
C ALA A 805 47.00 -35.64 0.75
N CYS A 806 47.87 -36.23 -0.05
CA CYS A 806 49.30 -35.97 -0.09
C CYS A 806 49.63 -35.14 -1.32
N ILE A 807 50.09 -33.90 -1.15
CA ILE A 807 50.38 -32.95 -2.23
C ILE A 807 51.85 -33.07 -2.63
N CYS A 808 52.13 -33.66 -3.78
CA CYS A 808 53.51 -33.90 -4.20
C CYS A 808 54.06 -32.74 -5.03
N ARG A 809 55.32 -32.37 -4.79
CA ARG A 809 56.02 -31.30 -5.52
C ARG A 809 56.10 -31.51 -7.04
N ASN A 810 55.90 -32.75 -7.48
CA ASN A 810 55.86 -33.13 -8.91
C ASN A 810 54.47 -32.85 -9.55
N GLY A 811 53.56 -32.18 -8.84
CA GLY A 811 52.22 -31.81 -9.30
C GLY A 811 51.17 -32.93 -9.22
N LEU A 812 51.53 -34.12 -8.75
CA LEU A 812 50.65 -35.29 -8.67
C LEU A 812 50.27 -35.60 -7.22
N ASN A 813 49.10 -35.16 -6.78
CA ASN A 813 48.62 -35.47 -5.43
C ASN A 813 48.32 -36.99 -5.30
N THR A 814 48.43 -37.57 -4.10
CA THR A 814 48.13 -38.99 -3.82
C THR A 814 47.38 -39.15 -2.49
N THR A 815 47.03 -40.39 -2.10
CA THR A 815 46.43 -40.65 -0.77
C THR A 815 47.45 -41.09 0.28
N THR A 816 48.72 -41.31 -0.06
CA THR A 816 49.66 -42.02 0.84
C THR A 816 51.11 -41.57 0.74
N ASN A 817 51.69 -41.42 -0.46
CA ASN A 817 53.07 -40.94 -0.67
C ASN A 817 53.34 -40.45 -2.11
N CYS A 818 54.49 -39.80 -2.31
CA CYS A 818 54.96 -39.19 -3.55
C CYS A 818 56.02 -40.02 -4.29
N TYR A 819 56.39 -41.20 -3.77
CA TYR A 819 57.36 -42.11 -4.40
C TYR A 819 56.81 -42.87 -5.63
N GLY A 820 55.63 -42.48 -6.15
CA GLY A 820 55.06 -43.07 -7.36
C GLY A 820 54.60 -44.52 -7.24
N ARG A 821 54.50 -45.09 -6.03
CA ARG A 821 53.95 -46.44 -5.77
C ARG A 821 52.77 -46.48 -4.78
N GLY A 822 52.33 -45.34 -4.25
CA GLY A 822 50.99 -45.18 -3.68
C GLY A 822 49.98 -44.87 -4.78
N TYR A 823 48.73 -45.34 -4.65
CA TYR A 823 47.66 -45.04 -5.60
C TYR A 823 47.65 -43.55 -5.95
N ALA A 824 48.08 -43.22 -7.17
CA ALA A 824 48.09 -41.86 -7.66
C ALA A 824 46.65 -41.33 -7.66
N TRP A 825 46.44 -40.06 -7.30
CA TRP A 825 45.16 -39.41 -7.58
C TRP A 825 44.94 -39.12 -9.07
N SER A 826 45.78 -39.65 -9.95
CA SER A 826 45.47 -39.82 -11.37
C SER A 826 44.97 -41.24 -11.60
N GLY A 827 43.76 -41.35 -12.13
CA GLY A 827 43.47 -42.50 -12.97
C GLY A 827 44.47 -42.49 -14.13
N THR A 828 45.05 -43.64 -14.42
CA THR A 828 45.33 -44.17 -15.77
C THR A 828 46.20 -45.41 -15.61
N TRP A 829 45.62 -46.56 -15.94
CA TRP A 829 46.39 -47.62 -16.58
C TRP A 829 46.31 -47.32 -18.08
N ASN A 830 47.37 -46.81 -18.70
CA ASN A 830 48.20 -47.59 -19.62
C ASN A 830 49.34 -46.76 -20.25
N PRO A 831 50.43 -47.44 -20.68
CA PRO A 831 51.70 -46.85 -21.10
C PRO A 831 51.69 -46.40 -22.58
N TYR A 832 52.74 -45.66 -22.97
CA TYR A 832 52.97 -44.94 -24.24
C TYR A 832 52.23 -43.59 -24.28
N ILE A 833 52.90 -42.43 -24.28
CA ILE A 833 53.99 -42.02 -25.18
C ILE A 833 55.00 -41.14 -24.41
N GLN A 834 56.28 -41.45 -24.57
CA GLN A 834 57.40 -40.54 -24.29
C GLN A 834 57.30 -39.30 -25.18
N THR A 835 57.32 -38.12 -24.60
CA THR A 835 57.86 -36.93 -25.28
C THR A 835 58.91 -36.29 -24.39
N LYS A 836 60.18 -36.49 -24.79
CA LYS A 836 61.33 -35.69 -24.38
C LYS A 836 60.98 -34.21 -24.58
N ILE A 837 61.15 -33.41 -23.54
CA ILE A 837 61.54 -32.00 -23.71
C ILE A 837 62.89 -31.87 -23.01
N THR A 838 63.93 -31.93 -23.85
CA THR A 838 65.27 -31.45 -23.53
C THR A 838 65.20 -29.96 -23.19
N ALA A 839 65.57 -29.59 -21.97
CA ALA A 839 66.04 -28.24 -21.71
C ALA A 839 67.50 -28.16 -22.17
N ALA A 840 67.73 -27.43 -23.25
CA ALA A 840 69.06 -27.01 -23.69
C ALA A 840 69.10 -25.48 -23.69
N GLY A 841 70.12 -24.93 -23.00
CA GLY A 841 70.66 -23.58 -23.13
C GLY A 841 69.85 -22.49 -22.41
N THR A 842 70.41 -21.65 -21.55
CA THR A 842 71.82 -21.35 -21.21
C THR A 842 71.89 -20.81 -19.80
#